data_AF-A0A8D2JDH3-F1
#
_entry.id   AF-A0A8D2JDH3-F1
#
_cell.length_a   1.000
_cell.length_b   1.000
_cell.length_c   1.000
_cell.angle_alpha   90.00
_cell.angle_beta   90.00
_cell.angle_gamma   90.00
#
_symmetry.space_group_name_H-M   'P 1'
#
loop_
_entity.id
_entity.type
_entity.pdbx_description
1 polymer ?
#
loop_
_entity_poly.entity_id
_entity_poly.type
_entity_poly.pdbx_seq_one_letter_code
_entity_poly.pdbx_strand_id
1 'polypeptide(L)'
;MLRGRGTAGRSQDCHSLARSASRETQNLLDGARSGSPGSAQPLREYALPLAEKRHLRDVQKANIKYLSRWHQWKQASRKSLRKLLQDTKELLSYLQLWRHAIHSIEGKFGTGIQSYFSFLRFLVILNFVIFLLVFSFITLPTALSKHGIVNGSHVEVPLKSADPLCTVYVVSGTKGLIYFYSYIIDLLTGTGFLEMTSLFYGDYTVDTIYFGLLKYQVPLAYLLTMMACLSLSFLWIVKRSVAGFKQSLVYNDDKFQSYCNKIFAGWDFCITDVNAARLKHSSLQYELKTDLEEERLRQKIAERTTKEKMRIYCLRIFLNCIVLGFLSVCFYSIYRATVYSQENISNDSKSRFEDNLLVQYLPSAVITMANFIATLFFSFLIKFEDYSPAFEIRLTLMRCVFVRLANIGVLLFSLWTQITSCANEKCIPCGYNYQLYPCWESRVGQEMYKLMIFDFLIIFAITVFIDFPRKLMVTHCSFKAFRWCGLQKFDIPDNVLEIVYGQTICWIGTFYCPLLPAIATIKYFLVFYIKKISLIHTCKPSTRPFRASSSNFFFLVVLLIGLILAFIPVGLSMTHIPSSKACGPFVNFNHSWDITQHTIHHVLQKVLVGISSDALAVSFFMIICLIMFYVIALAGAHKRVINQLREQLAMVSSNSVADIVRGIAFIGLLQPSSAWCPLAGYSAPSIPDH
;
A
#
# COMPACT_ATOMS: atom_id res chain seq x y z
N MET A 1 45.38 -3.09 -59.56
CA MET A 1 46.76 -2.75 -59.94
C MET A 1 47.42 -2.05 -58.76
N LEU A 2 48.05 -2.81 -57.87
CA LEU A 2 49.51 -3.02 -57.83
C LEU A 2 50.31 -1.73 -57.62
N ARG A 3 50.73 -1.47 -56.37
CA ARG A 3 52.17 -1.43 -56.05
C ARG A 3 52.39 -1.47 -54.54
N GLY A 4 53.08 -2.53 -54.11
CA GLY A 4 53.72 -2.61 -52.82
C GLY A 4 55.24 -2.51 -52.95
N ARG A 5 55.86 -2.39 -51.76
CA ARG A 5 57.27 -2.62 -51.37
C ARG A 5 58.34 -1.61 -51.79
N GLY A 6 59.08 -1.19 -50.77
CA GLY A 6 60.37 -0.51 -50.88
C GLY A 6 60.83 0.11 -49.56
N THR A 7 61.39 -0.72 -48.69
CA THR A 7 61.94 -0.44 -47.35
C THR A 7 63.30 0.28 -47.37
N ALA A 8 63.47 1.30 -46.54
CA ALA A 8 64.69 1.70 -45.81
C ALA A 8 64.26 2.74 -44.76
N GLY A 9 64.42 2.60 -43.44
CA GLY A 9 65.41 1.86 -42.69
C GLY A 9 66.42 2.83 -42.06
N ARG A 10 65.99 3.75 -41.18
CA ARG A 10 66.88 4.51 -40.29
C ARG A 10 66.27 4.64 -38.90
N SER A 11 67.06 4.19 -37.93
CA SER A 11 66.79 4.12 -36.49
C SER A 11 66.17 5.40 -35.91
N GLN A 12 65.11 5.25 -35.12
CA GLN A 12 64.77 6.22 -34.08
C GLN A 12 64.00 5.55 -32.94
N ASP A 13 64.60 5.68 -31.76
CA ASP A 13 64.16 5.18 -30.47
C ASP A 13 62.70 5.49 -30.17
N CYS A 14 61.90 4.45 -29.93
CA CYS A 14 60.54 4.56 -29.43
C CYS A 14 60.51 4.28 -27.92
N HIS A 15 61.15 5.14 -27.15
CA HIS A 15 60.92 5.28 -25.70
C HIS A 15 60.43 6.70 -25.43
N SER A 16 59.15 6.97 -25.64
CA SER A 16 58.43 8.08 -24.99
C SER A 16 56.97 8.17 -25.47
N LEU A 17 56.11 7.29 -24.97
CA LEU A 17 54.66 7.57 -24.90
C LEU A 17 53.99 6.75 -23.79
N ALA A 18 54.66 6.67 -22.63
CA ALA A 18 53.98 6.41 -21.37
C ALA A 18 53.41 7.74 -20.86
N ARG A 19 52.24 8.14 -21.36
CA ARG A 19 51.46 9.22 -20.73
C ARG A 19 50.90 8.69 -19.41
N SER A 20 51.15 9.47 -18.37
CA SER A 20 50.83 9.26 -16.95
C SER A 20 49.46 8.63 -16.71
N ALA A 21 49.44 7.40 -16.19
CA ALA A 21 48.30 6.93 -15.42
C ALA A 21 48.12 7.86 -14.22
N SER A 22 46.89 8.21 -13.86
CA SER A 22 46.64 8.93 -12.61
C SER A 22 47.25 8.13 -11.45
N ARG A 23 47.85 8.80 -10.45
CA ARG A 23 48.39 8.16 -9.24
C ARG A 23 47.38 7.19 -8.61
N GLU A 24 46.09 7.47 -8.73
CA GLU A 24 45.00 6.58 -8.32
C GLU A 24 44.94 5.27 -9.11
N THR A 25 45.09 5.31 -10.44
CA THR A 25 45.07 4.09 -11.26
C THR A 25 46.24 3.18 -10.91
N GLN A 26 47.42 3.75 -10.63
CA GLN A 26 48.62 3.01 -10.27
C GLN A 26 48.48 2.36 -8.89
N ASN A 27 47.98 3.10 -7.90
CA ASN A 27 47.68 2.56 -6.57
C ASN A 27 46.63 1.43 -6.60
N LEU A 28 45.63 1.53 -7.49
CA LEU A 28 44.62 0.47 -7.69
C LEU A 28 45.18 -0.76 -8.41
N LEU A 29 46.10 -0.57 -9.36
CA LEU A 29 46.80 -1.67 -10.05
C LEU A 29 47.74 -2.43 -9.12
N ASP A 30 48.47 -1.72 -8.24
CA ASP A 30 49.35 -2.34 -7.26
C ASP A 30 48.57 -3.02 -6.13
N GLY A 31 47.45 -2.45 -5.69
CA GLY A 31 46.51 -3.10 -4.77
C GLY A 31 45.87 -4.36 -5.36
N ALA A 32 45.64 -4.41 -6.67
CA ALA A 32 45.11 -5.59 -7.35
C ALA A 32 46.15 -6.70 -7.53
N ARG A 33 47.46 -6.38 -7.54
CA ARG A 33 48.57 -7.34 -7.63
C ARG A 33 48.96 -7.95 -6.28
N SER A 34 48.75 -7.24 -5.17
CA SER A 34 49.16 -7.69 -3.83
C SER A 34 48.18 -8.62 -3.11
N GLY A 35 47.02 -8.93 -3.70
CA GLY A 35 46.14 -10.01 -3.24
C GLY A 35 45.40 -9.76 -1.91
N SER A 36 45.27 -8.51 -1.44
CA SER A 36 44.50 -8.22 -0.22
C SER A 36 42.97 -8.31 -0.46
N PRO A 37 42.23 -9.17 0.27
CA PRO A 37 40.79 -9.40 0.03
C PRO A 37 39.86 -8.39 0.74
N GLY A 38 40.34 -7.18 1.03
CA GLY A 38 39.58 -6.15 1.76
C GLY A 38 39.16 -4.97 0.88
N SER A 39 37.85 -4.78 0.73
CA SER A 39 37.17 -3.54 0.28
C SER A 39 37.51 -2.97 -1.12
N ALA A 40 37.36 -3.75 -2.19
CA ALA A 40 37.28 -3.17 -3.53
C ALA A 40 35.84 -2.69 -3.83
N GLN A 41 35.65 -1.36 -3.92
CA GLN A 41 34.44 -0.77 -4.49
C GLN A 41 34.23 -1.28 -5.94
N PRO A 42 32.98 -1.43 -6.42
CA PRO A 42 32.74 -1.91 -7.78
C PRO A 42 33.38 -0.96 -8.80
N LEU A 43 34.07 -1.51 -9.82
CA LEU A 43 34.77 -0.77 -10.89
C LEU A 43 33.94 0.34 -11.59
N ARG A 44 32.63 0.32 -11.41
CA ARG A 44 31.68 1.32 -11.93
C ARG A 44 31.77 2.65 -11.21
N GLU A 45 32.15 2.65 -9.94
CA GLU A 45 32.18 3.84 -9.06
C GLU A 45 33.43 4.70 -9.23
N TYR A 46 34.52 4.15 -9.80
CA TYR A 46 35.71 4.95 -10.11
C TYR A 46 35.47 5.87 -11.30
N ALA A 47 35.91 7.12 -11.21
CA ALA A 47 35.85 8.10 -12.31
C ALA A 47 36.96 7.90 -13.36
N LEU A 48 37.21 6.64 -13.75
CA LEU A 48 38.24 6.27 -14.74
C LEU A 48 37.67 6.17 -16.16
N PRO A 49 38.46 6.54 -17.19
CA PRO A 49 38.16 6.26 -18.60
C PRO A 49 37.79 4.81 -18.87
N LEU A 50 36.93 4.58 -19.87
CA LEU A 50 36.37 3.26 -20.15
C LEU A 50 37.44 2.21 -20.52
N ALA A 51 38.53 2.64 -21.17
CA ALA A 51 39.66 1.79 -21.57
C ALA A 51 40.42 1.26 -20.33
N GLU A 52 40.71 2.11 -19.36
CA GLU A 52 41.39 1.75 -18.11
C GLU A 52 40.56 0.79 -17.26
N LYS A 53 39.23 1.00 -17.21
CA LYS A 53 38.31 0.06 -16.55
C LYS A 53 38.30 -1.31 -17.22
N ARG A 54 38.49 -1.42 -18.53
CA ARG A 54 38.58 -2.72 -19.23
C ARG A 54 39.88 -3.42 -18.85
N HIS A 55 41.00 -2.72 -18.87
CA HIS A 55 42.30 -3.26 -18.49
C HIS A 55 42.32 -3.80 -17.05
N LEU A 56 41.78 -3.04 -16.08
CA LEU A 56 41.63 -3.48 -14.70
C LEU A 56 40.75 -4.74 -14.55
N ARG A 57 39.68 -4.88 -15.35
CA ARG A 57 38.87 -6.13 -15.34
C ARG A 57 39.65 -7.32 -15.83
N ASP A 58 40.49 -7.15 -16.85
CA ASP A 58 41.23 -8.25 -17.44
C ASP A 58 42.38 -8.70 -16.52
N VAL A 59 43.03 -7.76 -15.83
CA VAL A 59 43.98 -8.07 -14.73
C VAL A 59 43.30 -8.81 -13.58
N GLN A 60 42.10 -8.37 -13.14
CA GLN A 60 41.35 -9.09 -12.10
C GLN A 60 40.96 -10.51 -12.53
N LYS A 61 40.53 -10.70 -13.79
CA LYS A 61 40.20 -12.03 -14.33
C LYS A 61 41.43 -12.95 -14.43
N ALA A 62 42.60 -12.40 -14.75
CA ALA A 62 43.84 -13.15 -14.81
C ALA A 62 44.26 -13.63 -13.40
N ASN A 63 44.18 -12.77 -12.38
CA ASN A 63 44.50 -13.13 -11.00
C ASN A 63 43.54 -14.18 -10.42
N ILE A 64 42.27 -14.20 -10.86
CA ILE A 64 41.30 -15.23 -10.44
C ILE A 64 41.69 -16.64 -10.91
N LYS A 65 42.41 -16.81 -12.03
CA LYS A 65 42.87 -18.14 -12.50
C LYS A 65 43.88 -18.80 -11.56
N TYR A 66 44.57 -18.01 -10.73
CA TYR A 66 45.59 -18.50 -9.78
C TYR A 66 45.04 -18.76 -8.35
N LEU A 67 43.75 -18.48 -8.09
CA LEU A 67 43.12 -18.80 -6.80
C LEU A 67 42.71 -20.29 -6.70
N SER A 68 42.73 -20.83 -5.46
CA SER A 68 42.23 -22.18 -5.13
C SER A 68 40.86 -22.49 -5.75
N ARG A 69 40.68 -23.73 -6.26
CA ARG A 69 39.45 -24.24 -6.90
C ARG A 69 38.18 -23.96 -6.10
N TRP A 70 38.26 -23.98 -4.76
CA TRP A 70 37.11 -23.70 -3.88
C TRP A 70 36.68 -22.23 -3.90
N HIS A 71 37.64 -21.30 -3.94
CA HIS A 71 37.34 -19.87 -4.06
C HIS A 71 36.81 -19.52 -5.45
N GLN A 72 37.33 -20.17 -6.50
CA GLN A 72 36.80 -20.04 -7.86
C GLN A 72 35.34 -20.51 -7.94
N TRP A 73 35.00 -21.67 -7.36
CA TRP A 73 33.62 -22.17 -7.31
C TRP A 73 32.70 -21.26 -6.49
N LYS A 74 33.14 -20.80 -5.31
CA LYS A 74 32.36 -19.87 -4.46
C LYS A 74 32.05 -18.55 -5.17
N GLN A 75 33.00 -18.02 -5.93
CA GLN A 75 32.83 -16.77 -6.67
C GLN A 75 31.99 -16.96 -7.95
N ALA A 76 32.15 -18.08 -8.65
CA ALA A 76 31.31 -18.47 -9.77
C ALA A 76 29.84 -18.68 -9.34
N SER A 77 29.61 -19.34 -8.21
CA SER A 77 28.29 -19.53 -7.61
C SER A 77 27.66 -18.19 -7.21
N ARG A 78 28.40 -17.28 -6.55
CA ARG A 78 27.91 -15.92 -6.25
C ARG A 78 27.57 -15.12 -7.51
N LYS A 79 28.36 -15.24 -8.56
CA LYS A 79 28.13 -14.55 -9.84
C LYS A 79 26.93 -15.14 -10.60
N SER A 80 26.79 -16.46 -10.58
CA SER A 80 25.63 -17.18 -11.13
C SER A 80 24.35 -16.80 -10.37
N LEU A 81 24.38 -16.83 -9.03
CA LEU A 81 23.26 -16.42 -8.19
C LEU A 81 22.86 -14.97 -8.44
N ARG A 82 23.82 -14.05 -8.56
CA ARG A 82 23.53 -12.65 -8.92
C ARG A 82 22.92 -12.52 -10.31
N LYS A 83 23.42 -13.28 -11.29
CA LYS A 83 22.88 -13.29 -12.64
C LYS A 83 21.45 -13.83 -12.66
N LEU A 84 21.19 -14.94 -11.96
CA LEU A 84 19.85 -15.51 -11.79
C LEU A 84 18.90 -14.54 -11.06
N LEU A 85 19.39 -13.82 -10.05
CA LEU A 85 18.64 -12.73 -9.38
C LEU A 85 18.33 -11.55 -10.32
N GLN A 86 19.22 -11.29 -11.28
CA GLN A 86 19.05 -10.21 -12.25
C GLN A 86 18.11 -10.61 -13.38
N ASP A 87 18.25 -11.84 -13.89
CA ASP A 87 17.39 -12.45 -14.91
C ASP A 87 15.97 -12.64 -14.37
N THR A 88 15.80 -13.04 -13.10
CA THR A 88 14.48 -13.08 -12.44
C THR A 88 13.90 -11.69 -12.24
N LYS A 89 14.70 -10.68 -11.91
CA LYS A 89 14.25 -9.28 -11.85
C LYS A 89 13.83 -8.75 -13.21
N GLU A 90 14.50 -9.19 -14.28
CA GLU A 90 14.20 -8.81 -15.66
C GLU A 90 12.94 -9.52 -16.19
N LEU A 91 12.79 -10.82 -15.96
CA LEU A 91 11.54 -11.57 -16.17
C LEU A 91 10.37 -10.97 -15.38
N LEU A 92 10.59 -10.59 -14.12
CA LEU A 92 9.60 -9.89 -13.29
C LEU A 92 9.28 -8.48 -13.83
N SER A 93 10.21 -7.85 -14.55
CA SER A 93 10.01 -6.57 -15.22
C SER A 93 9.22 -6.69 -16.53
N TYR A 94 9.31 -7.85 -17.21
CA TYR A 94 8.46 -8.19 -18.36
C TYR A 94 7.06 -8.64 -17.92
N LEU A 95 6.94 -9.38 -16.81
CA LEU A 95 5.67 -9.75 -16.17
C LEU A 95 5.03 -8.59 -15.38
N GLN A 96 5.58 -7.38 -15.50
CA GLN A 96 5.13 -6.24 -14.72
C GLN A 96 3.75 -5.79 -15.20
N LEU A 97 2.72 -6.31 -14.53
CA LEU A 97 1.31 -6.05 -14.80
C LEU A 97 1.07 -4.55 -15.05
N TRP A 98 0.43 -4.24 -16.19
CA TRP A 98 0.00 -2.90 -16.61
C TRP A 98 1.07 -1.81 -16.70
N ARG A 99 2.37 -2.14 -16.82
CA ARG A 99 3.44 -1.13 -16.95
C ARG A 99 3.15 -0.09 -18.04
N HIS A 100 2.76 -0.53 -19.23
CA HIS A 100 2.47 0.36 -20.35
C HIS A 100 1.23 1.24 -20.10
N ALA A 101 0.16 0.67 -19.52
CA ALA A 101 -1.05 1.43 -19.20
C ALA A 101 -0.78 2.50 -18.13
N ILE A 102 0.00 2.19 -17.09
CA ILE A 102 0.36 3.14 -16.03
C ILE A 102 1.22 4.28 -16.57
N HIS A 103 2.22 3.97 -17.43
CA HIS A 103 3.02 5.02 -18.07
C HIS A 103 2.22 5.89 -19.04
N SER A 104 1.25 5.31 -19.76
CA SER A 104 0.35 6.08 -20.62
C SER A 104 -0.52 7.06 -19.81
N ILE A 105 -1.03 6.60 -18.65
CA ILE A 105 -1.80 7.45 -17.73
C ILE A 105 -0.91 8.55 -17.13
N GLU A 106 0.33 8.24 -16.77
CA GLU A 106 1.32 9.21 -16.29
C GLU A 106 1.56 10.33 -17.31
N GLY A 107 1.75 9.97 -18.59
CA GLY A 107 1.98 10.95 -19.66
C GLY A 107 0.80 11.87 -19.92
N LYS A 108 -0.45 11.41 -19.70
CA LYS A 108 -1.67 12.19 -20.00
C LYS A 108 -2.25 12.94 -18.79
N PHE A 109 -2.16 12.36 -17.60
CA PHE A 109 -2.86 12.83 -16.40
C PHE A 109 -1.92 13.17 -15.24
N GLY A 110 -0.61 12.90 -15.39
CA GLY A 110 0.41 13.24 -14.42
C GLY A 110 0.70 12.15 -13.37
N THR A 111 1.71 12.44 -12.55
CA THR A 111 2.32 11.49 -11.60
C THR A 111 1.44 11.19 -10.37
N GLY A 112 0.51 12.10 -10.01
CA GLY A 112 -0.43 11.88 -8.92
C GLY A 112 -1.40 10.72 -9.21
N ILE A 113 -1.98 10.69 -10.41
CA ILE A 113 -2.91 9.62 -10.82
C ILE A 113 -2.16 8.31 -11.09
N GLN A 114 -0.94 8.38 -11.63
CA GLN A 114 -0.04 7.22 -11.73
C GLN A 114 0.20 6.56 -10.36
N SER A 115 0.36 7.34 -9.30
CA SER A 115 0.55 6.84 -7.94
C SER A 115 -0.62 6.00 -7.46
N TYR A 116 -1.86 6.41 -7.77
CA TYR A 116 -3.07 5.62 -7.50
C TYR A 116 -3.07 4.26 -8.20
N PHE A 117 -2.82 4.20 -9.52
CA PHE A 117 -2.80 2.93 -10.25
C PHE A 117 -1.62 2.03 -9.84
N SER A 118 -0.48 2.61 -9.47
CA SER A 118 0.65 1.87 -8.91
C SER A 118 0.34 1.29 -7.52
N PHE A 119 -0.47 1.98 -6.72
CA PHE A 119 -0.99 1.51 -5.45
C PHE A 119 -2.04 0.40 -5.64
N LEU A 120 -2.96 0.54 -6.59
CA LEU A 120 -3.93 -0.51 -6.92
C LEU A 120 -3.23 -1.79 -7.41
N ARG A 121 -2.24 -1.67 -8.31
CA ARG A 121 -1.41 -2.80 -8.76
C ARG A 121 -0.72 -3.51 -7.60
N PHE A 122 -0.22 -2.76 -6.61
CA PHE A 122 0.40 -3.34 -5.43
C PHE A 122 -0.55 -4.23 -4.66
N LEU A 123 -1.80 -3.80 -4.48
CA LEU A 123 -2.80 -4.56 -3.75
C LEU A 123 -3.28 -5.79 -4.50
N VAL A 124 -3.37 -5.74 -5.84
CA VAL A 124 -3.60 -6.95 -6.65
C VAL A 124 -2.51 -7.98 -6.37
N ILE A 125 -1.24 -7.57 -6.40
CA ILE A 125 -0.11 -8.48 -6.13
C ILE A 125 -0.13 -8.98 -4.68
N LEU A 126 -0.41 -8.10 -3.72
CA LEU A 126 -0.47 -8.46 -2.30
C LEU A 126 -1.55 -9.51 -2.04
N ASN A 127 -2.77 -9.29 -2.51
CA ASN A 127 -3.89 -10.22 -2.31
C ASN A 127 -3.68 -11.53 -3.08
N PHE A 128 -3.05 -11.48 -4.26
CA PHE A 128 -2.70 -12.69 -5.00
C PHE A 128 -1.68 -13.55 -4.22
N VAL A 129 -0.67 -12.93 -3.60
CA VAL A 129 0.29 -13.66 -2.75
C VAL A 129 -0.37 -14.23 -1.50
N ILE A 130 -1.25 -13.47 -0.84
CA ILE A 130 -2.04 -13.96 0.31
C ILE A 130 -2.90 -15.15 -0.12
N PHE A 131 -3.59 -15.04 -1.25
CA PHE A 131 -4.36 -16.13 -1.83
C PHE A 131 -3.50 -17.37 -2.07
N LEU A 132 -2.32 -17.23 -2.70
CA LEU A 132 -1.43 -18.37 -2.93
C LEU A 132 -0.98 -19.05 -1.64
N LEU A 133 -0.71 -18.28 -0.57
CA LEU A 133 -0.36 -18.85 0.73
C LEU A 133 -1.53 -19.63 1.33
N VAL A 134 -2.72 -19.01 1.40
CA VAL A 134 -3.92 -19.66 1.95
C VAL A 134 -4.34 -20.87 1.11
N PHE A 135 -4.27 -20.76 -0.22
CA PHE A 135 -4.58 -21.85 -1.12
C PHE A 135 -3.59 -23.00 -0.94
N SER A 136 -2.28 -22.72 -0.90
CA SER A 136 -1.25 -23.76 -0.82
C SER A 136 -1.21 -24.49 0.53
N PHE A 137 -1.39 -23.79 1.65
CA PHE A 137 -1.27 -24.37 2.99
C PHE A 137 -2.59 -24.85 3.57
N ILE A 138 -3.72 -24.26 3.18
CA ILE A 138 -5.02 -24.59 3.78
C ILE A 138 -5.91 -25.29 2.75
N THR A 139 -6.26 -24.59 1.66
CA THR A 139 -7.31 -25.05 0.74
C THR A 139 -6.90 -26.31 -0.03
N LEU A 140 -5.67 -26.34 -0.55
CA LEU A 140 -5.18 -27.45 -1.36
C LEU A 140 -5.04 -28.75 -0.53
N PRO A 141 -4.38 -28.76 0.66
CA PRO A 141 -4.32 -29.97 1.48
C PRO A 141 -5.70 -30.50 1.88
N THR A 142 -6.61 -29.62 2.31
CA THR A 142 -7.99 -30.01 2.67
C THR A 142 -8.75 -30.57 1.47
N ALA A 143 -8.63 -29.94 0.30
CA ALA A 143 -9.27 -30.43 -0.91
C ALA A 143 -8.73 -31.80 -1.35
N LEU A 144 -7.41 -32.03 -1.28
CA LEU A 144 -6.79 -33.31 -1.62
C LEU A 144 -7.27 -34.44 -0.70
N SER A 145 -7.42 -34.15 0.60
CA SER A 145 -7.95 -35.12 1.57
C SER A 145 -9.43 -35.43 1.32
N LYS A 146 -10.27 -34.41 1.04
CA LYS A 146 -11.70 -34.58 0.76
C LYS A 146 -11.98 -35.40 -0.51
N HIS A 147 -11.10 -35.33 -1.51
CA HIS A 147 -11.18 -36.13 -2.74
C HIS A 147 -10.50 -37.51 -2.63
N GLY A 148 -10.02 -37.90 -1.44
CA GLY A 148 -9.43 -39.22 -1.20
C GLY A 148 -8.05 -39.44 -1.83
N ILE A 149 -7.37 -38.38 -2.28
CA ILE A 149 -6.01 -38.48 -2.85
C ILE A 149 -4.98 -38.72 -1.75
N VAL A 150 -5.22 -38.15 -0.56
CA VAL A 150 -4.35 -38.28 0.62
C VAL A 150 -5.18 -38.72 1.81
N ASN A 151 -4.68 -39.68 2.58
CA ASN A 151 -5.34 -40.15 3.80
C ASN A 151 -5.38 -39.02 4.84
N GLY A 152 -6.57 -38.67 5.29
CA GLY A 152 -6.80 -37.70 6.34
C GLY A 152 -7.84 -38.20 7.34
N SER A 153 -7.74 -37.70 8.56
CA SER A 153 -8.76 -37.85 9.58
C SER A 153 -9.65 -36.61 9.58
N HIS A 154 -10.96 -36.84 9.71
CA HIS A 154 -11.93 -35.78 9.92
C HIS A 154 -12.07 -35.50 11.41
N VAL A 155 -12.50 -34.28 11.73
CA VAL A 155 -12.81 -33.89 13.10
C VAL A 155 -13.95 -34.79 13.62
N GLU A 156 -13.63 -35.70 14.53
CA GLU A 156 -14.62 -36.41 15.33
C GLU A 156 -15.03 -35.51 16.48
N VAL A 157 -16.29 -35.08 16.48
CA VAL A 157 -16.84 -34.28 17.58
C VAL A 157 -16.90 -35.16 18.83
N PRO A 158 -16.19 -34.83 19.92
CA PRO A 158 -16.19 -35.69 21.10
C PRO A 158 -17.57 -35.65 21.76
N LEU A 159 -18.33 -36.75 21.61
CA LEU A 159 -19.67 -36.91 22.20
C LEU A 159 -19.69 -36.81 23.74
N LYS A 160 -18.52 -36.80 24.39
CA LYS A 160 -18.36 -36.77 25.86
C LYS A 160 -18.20 -35.36 26.44
N SER A 161 -17.98 -34.32 25.63
CA SER A 161 -17.72 -32.95 26.13
C SER A 161 -18.59 -31.85 25.51
N ALA A 162 -19.37 -32.15 24.47
CA ALA A 162 -20.31 -31.22 23.86
C ALA A 162 -21.74 -31.78 23.94
N ASP A 163 -22.68 -30.95 24.37
CA ASP A 163 -24.11 -31.28 24.30
C ASP A 163 -24.48 -31.55 22.81
N PRO A 164 -25.15 -32.67 22.47
CA PRO A 164 -25.50 -33.00 21.09
C PRO A 164 -26.27 -31.89 20.36
N LEU A 165 -26.91 -30.97 21.08
CA LEU A 165 -27.57 -29.79 20.51
C LEU A 165 -26.59 -28.77 19.89
N CYS A 166 -25.35 -28.69 20.37
CA CYS A 166 -24.33 -27.74 19.89
C CYS A 166 -23.62 -28.18 18.61
N THR A 167 -23.82 -29.44 18.17
CA THR A 167 -23.06 -30.07 17.07
C THR A 167 -23.88 -30.13 15.77
N VAL A 168 -25.17 -29.80 15.84
CA VAL A 168 -26.07 -29.83 14.70
C VAL A 168 -25.88 -28.58 13.86
N TYR A 169 -25.34 -28.76 12.65
CA TYR A 169 -25.29 -27.73 11.62
C TYR A 169 -26.00 -28.21 10.36
N VAL A 170 -27.17 -27.66 10.09
CA VAL A 170 -27.96 -27.98 8.89
C VAL A 170 -28.01 -26.75 7.99
N VAL A 171 -27.32 -26.81 6.85
CA VAL A 171 -27.41 -25.77 5.83
C VAL A 171 -28.76 -25.86 5.12
N SER A 172 -29.58 -24.82 5.28
CA SER A 172 -30.90 -24.73 4.67
C SER A 172 -30.79 -24.48 3.17
N GLY A 173 -31.62 -25.16 2.36
CA GLY A 173 -31.75 -24.89 0.92
C GLY A 173 -31.07 -25.86 -0.04
N THR A 174 -30.48 -26.97 0.42
CA THR A 174 -29.81 -27.96 -0.46
C THR A 174 -30.68 -29.13 -0.92
N LYS A 175 -31.92 -29.26 -0.43
CA LYS A 175 -32.82 -30.37 -0.74
C LYS A 175 -34.12 -29.84 -1.36
N GLY A 176 -34.27 -29.98 -2.69
CA GLY A 176 -35.50 -29.65 -3.42
C GLY A 176 -35.28 -29.15 -4.86
N LEU A 177 -36.38 -28.85 -5.55
CA LEU A 177 -36.37 -28.16 -6.85
C LEU A 177 -36.13 -26.66 -6.60
N ILE A 178 -34.93 -26.17 -6.90
CA ILE A 178 -34.50 -24.79 -6.63
C ILE A 178 -34.54 -23.99 -7.94
N TYR A 179 -35.07 -22.77 -7.90
CA TYR A 179 -35.11 -21.90 -9.07
C TYR A 179 -33.71 -21.35 -9.42
N PHE A 180 -33.44 -21.12 -10.70
CA PHE A 180 -32.11 -20.61 -11.16
C PHE A 180 -31.68 -19.31 -10.46
N TYR A 181 -32.62 -18.40 -10.19
CA TYR A 181 -32.31 -17.13 -9.53
C TYR A 181 -31.81 -17.32 -8.08
N SER A 182 -32.15 -18.42 -7.41
CA SER A 182 -31.64 -18.72 -6.07
C SER A 182 -30.13 -18.92 -6.09
N TYR A 183 -29.56 -19.50 -7.14
CA TYR A 183 -28.09 -19.58 -7.29
C TYR A 183 -27.43 -18.21 -7.43
N ILE A 184 -28.10 -17.23 -8.05
CA ILE A 184 -27.59 -15.85 -8.15
C ILE A 184 -27.66 -15.17 -6.77
N ILE A 185 -28.73 -15.40 -6.00
CA ILE A 185 -28.86 -14.87 -4.64
C ILE A 185 -27.83 -15.50 -3.72
N ASP A 186 -27.68 -16.82 -3.75
CA ASP A 186 -26.66 -17.56 -3.01
C ASP A 186 -25.27 -17.03 -3.37
N LEU A 187 -25.00 -16.76 -4.65
CA LEU A 187 -23.76 -16.15 -5.12
C LEU A 187 -23.54 -14.74 -4.55
N LEU A 188 -24.56 -13.88 -4.54
CA LEU A 188 -24.44 -12.51 -4.04
C LEU A 188 -24.27 -12.49 -2.51
N THR A 189 -25.07 -13.29 -1.80
CA THR A 189 -25.15 -13.32 -0.34
C THR A 189 -24.08 -14.19 0.32
N GLY A 190 -23.51 -15.14 -0.40
CA GLY A 190 -22.61 -16.14 0.16
C GLY A 190 -23.33 -17.24 0.95
N THR A 191 -24.63 -17.43 0.75
CA THR A 191 -25.45 -18.41 1.47
C THR A 191 -25.81 -19.62 0.59
N GLY A 192 -26.46 -20.64 1.15
CA GLY A 192 -26.96 -21.79 0.38
C GLY A 192 -25.84 -22.66 -0.18
N PHE A 193 -25.76 -22.80 -1.51
CA PHE A 193 -24.73 -23.68 -2.11
C PHE A 193 -23.29 -23.20 -1.84
N LEU A 194 -23.07 -21.88 -1.73
CA LEU A 194 -21.74 -21.32 -1.50
C LEU A 194 -21.22 -21.62 -0.10
N GLU A 195 -22.10 -21.74 0.88
CA GLU A 195 -21.75 -22.05 2.28
C GLU A 195 -21.10 -23.43 2.42
N MET A 196 -21.40 -24.35 1.49
CA MET A 196 -20.83 -25.70 1.42
C MET A 196 -19.50 -25.78 0.66
N THR A 197 -18.99 -24.65 0.15
CA THR A 197 -17.73 -24.59 -0.59
C THR A 197 -16.57 -24.18 0.32
N SER A 198 -15.33 -24.44 -0.13
CA SER A 198 -14.11 -24.01 0.57
C SER A 198 -13.91 -22.49 0.63
N LEU A 199 -14.91 -21.71 0.20
CA LEU A 199 -14.94 -20.26 0.38
C LEU A 199 -15.02 -19.88 1.86
N PHE A 200 -15.82 -20.61 2.64
CA PHE A 200 -16.12 -20.29 4.04
C PHE A 200 -15.43 -21.23 5.01
N TYR A 201 -15.21 -20.71 6.22
CA TYR A 201 -14.58 -21.41 7.34
C TYR A 201 -15.19 -22.79 7.65
N GLY A 202 -16.51 -22.94 7.51
CA GLY A 202 -17.24 -24.16 7.88
C GLY A 202 -16.89 -25.41 7.07
N ASP A 203 -16.39 -25.29 5.84
CA ASP A 203 -16.03 -26.45 4.98
C ASP A 203 -14.73 -27.15 5.44
N TYR A 204 -13.94 -26.49 6.28
CA TYR A 204 -12.64 -27.00 6.73
C TYR A 204 -12.79 -27.91 7.96
N THR A 205 -13.19 -29.16 7.73
CA THR A 205 -13.45 -30.17 8.79
C THR A 205 -12.36 -31.24 8.92
N VAL A 206 -11.25 -31.10 8.20
CA VAL A 206 -10.12 -32.05 8.24
C VAL A 206 -9.21 -31.68 9.42
N ASP A 207 -8.86 -32.66 10.25
CA ASP A 207 -8.00 -32.45 11.43
C ASP A 207 -6.52 -32.72 11.10
N THR A 208 -6.21 -33.95 10.70
CA THR A 208 -4.83 -34.34 10.35
C THR A 208 -4.73 -35.05 9.01
N ILE A 209 -3.74 -34.66 8.21
CA ILE A 209 -3.41 -35.23 6.90
C ILE A 209 -2.08 -35.97 7.01
N TYR A 210 -2.02 -37.19 6.47
CA TYR A 210 -0.82 -38.02 6.49
C TYR A 210 -0.13 -38.00 5.12
N PHE A 211 0.98 -37.26 5.01
CA PHE A 211 1.88 -37.32 3.85
C PHE A 211 2.96 -38.37 4.10
N GLY A 212 2.60 -39.65 3.94
CA GLY A 212 3.48 -40.76 4.28
C GLY A 212 3.79 -40.79 5.78
N LEU A 213 5.02 -40.42 6.17
CA LEU A 213 5.45 -40.33 7.58
C LEU A 213 5.20 -38.97 8.24
N LEU A 214 4.90 -37.93 7.44
CA LEU A 214 4.70 -36.57 7.94
C LEU A 214 3.23 -36.35 8.34
N LYS A 215 3.02 -36.00 9.62
CA LYS A 215 1.71 -35.60 10.14
C LYS A 215 1.52 -34.10 9.93
N TYR A 216 0.54 -33.74 9.12
CA TYR A 216 0.18 -32.36 8.84
C TYR A 216 -1.13 -32.01 9.56
N GLN A 217 -1.05 -31.18 10.60
CA GLN A 217 -2.23 -30.73 11.33
C GLN A 217 -2.82 -29.48 10.68
N VAL A 218 -4.02 -29.62 10.12
CA VAL A 218 -4.69 -28.55 9.36
C VAL A 218 -5.07 -27.38 10.26
N PRO A 219 -5.63 -27.56 11.48
CA PRO A 219 -6.01 -26.42 12.32
C PRO A 219 -4.80 -25.59 12.77
N LEU A 220 -3.66 -26.23 13.07
CA LEU A 220 -2.42 -25.50 13.37
C LEU A 220 -1.91 -24.74 12.14
N ALA A 221 -1.89 -25.39 10.98
CA ALA A 221 -1.49 -24.76 9.73
C ALA A 221 -2.41 -23.58 9.37
N TYR A 222 -3.71 -23.68 9.68
CA TYR A 222 -4.68 -22.61 9.51
C TYR A 222 -4.26 -21.36 10.30
N LEU A 223 -4.05 -21.51 11.62
CA LEU A 223 -3.65 -20.42 12.50
C LEU A 223 -2.32 -19.80 12.06
N LEU A 224 -1.30 -20.63 11.80
CA LEU A 224 0.03 -20.15 11.41
C LEU A 224 0.02 -19.42 10.06
N THR A 225 -0.72 -19.94 9.08
CA THR A 225 -0.83 -19.32 7.75
C THR A 225 -1.52 -17.97 7.85
N MET A 226 -2.55 -17.84 8.68
CA MET A 226 -3.24 -16.56 8.91
C MET A 226 -2.33 -15.52 9.55
N MET A 227 -1.60 -15.91 10.61
CA MET A 227 -0.61 -15.03 11.25
C MET A 227 0.51 -14.65 10.27
N ALA A 228 0.97 -15.59 9.45
CA ALA A 228 1.97 -15.33 8.41
C ALA A 228 1.47 -14.35 7.35
N CYS A 229 0.21 -14.45 6.91
CA CYS A 229 -0.38 -13.54 5.92
C CYS A 229 -0.47 -12.10 6.42
N LEU A 230 -0.91 -11.90 7.66
CA LEU A 230 -0.99 -10.57 8.28
C LEU A 230 0.42 -9.99 8.52
N SER A 231 1.35 -10.81 9.00
CA SER A 231 2.75 -10.41 9.23
C SER A 231 3.47 -10.06 7.93
N LEU A 232 3.28 -10.86 6.87
CA LEU A 232 3.81 -10.58 5.54
C LEU A 232 3.26 -9.25 5.00
N SER A 233 1.96 -9.01 5.16
CA SER A 233 1.32 -7.75 4.76
C SER A 233 1.95 -6.56 5.49
N PHE A 234 2.15 -6.68 6.81
CA PHE A 234 2.80 -5.65 7.63
C PHE A 234 4.23 -5.36 7.15
N LEU A 235 5.07 -6.39 7.04
CA LEU A 235 6.47 -6.24 6.64
C LEU A 235 6.59 -5.64 5.23
N TRP A 236 5.75 -6.07 4.30
CA TRP A 236 5.77 -5.56 2.93
C TRP A 236 5.34 -4.09 2.87
N ILE A 237 4.27 -3.72 3.58
CA ILE A 237 3.79 -2.33 3.65
C ILE A 237 4.85 -1.43 4.30
N VAL A 238 5.46 -1.85 5.42
CA VAL A 238 6.51 -1.08 6.11
C VAL A 238 7.75 -0.91 5.22
N LYS A 239 8.23 -1.99 4.58
CA LYS A 239 9.36 -1.91 3.65
C LYS A 239 9.09 -0.90 2.53
N ARG A 240 7.88 -0.90 1.98
CA ARG A 240 7.49 0.01 0.91
C ARG A 240 7.28 1.44 1.42
N SER A 241 6.74 1.62 2.62
CA SER A 241 6.49 2.93 3.22
C SER A 241 7.81 3.64 3.54
N VAL A 242 8.81 2.93 4.05
CA VAL A 242 10.17 3.48 4.28
C VAL A 242 10.83 3.94 2.98
N ALA A 243 10.68 3.16 1.90
CA ALA A 243 11.18 3.54 0.59
C ALA A 243 10.48 4.79 0.04
N GLY A 244 9.14 4.86 0.15
CA GLY A 244 8.35 6.03 -0.24
C GLY A 244 8.65 7.25 0.64
N PHE A 245 8.92 7.03 1.92
CA PHE A 245 9.29 8.07 2.86
C PHE A 245 10.64 8.70 2.48
N LYS A 246 11.67 7.89 2.20
CA LYS A 246 12.99 8.38 1.78
C LYS A 246 12.88 9.30 0.56
N GLN A 247 12.02 8.95 -0.40
CA GLN A 247 11.74 9.78 -1.58
C GLN A 247 11.00 11.07 -1.22
N SER A 248 10.03 11.01 -0.30
CA SER A 248 9.29 12.18 0.18
C SER A 248 10.18 13.16 0.95
N LEU A 249 11.12 12.67 1.77
CA LEU A 249 12.02 13.51 2.58
C LEU A 249 12.99 14.32 1.71
N VAL A 250 13.64 13.66 0.74
CA VAL A 250 14.59 14.30 -0.19
C VAL A 250 13.94 15.46 -0.95
N TYR A 251 12.63 15.38 -1.19
CA TYR A 251 11.90 16.36 -1.98
C TYR A 251 11.30 17.52 -1.16
N ASN A 252 11.02 17.33 0.13
CA ASN A 252 10.38 18.35 0.99
C ASN A 252 11.35 19.41 1.53
N ASP A 253 12.66 19.12 1.61
CA ASP A 253 13.66 19.99 2.27
C ASP A 253 14.45 20.90 1.32
N ASP A 254 14.04 21.05 0.07
CA ASP A 254 14.73 21.89 -0.93
C ASP A 254 13.95 23.15 -1.35
N LYS A 255 13.10 23.74 -0.50
CA LYS A 255 12.20 24.81 -0.96
C LYS A 255 12.90 26.01 -1.61
N PHE A 256 14.02 26.50 -1.07
CA PHE A 256 14.69 27.69 -1.61
C PHE A 256 15.48 27.39 -2.90
N GLN A 257 16.26 26.31 -2.91
CA GLN A 257 16.94 25.81 -4.12
C GLN A 257 15.91 25.40 -5.19
N SER A 258 14.73 24.90 -4.79
CA SER A 258 13.63 24.47 -5.66
C SER A 258 13.01 25.63 -6.42
N TYR A 259 12.81 26.82 -5.83
CA TYR A 259 12.31 27.97 -6.59
C TYR A 259 13.28 28.40 -7.69
N CYS A 260 14.56 28.58 -7.35
CA CYS A 260 15.59 28.93 -8.32
C CYS A 260 15.72 27.84 -9.40
N ASN A 261 15.75 26.56 -9.01
CA ASN A 261 15.86 25.45 -9.95
C ASN A 261 14.60 25.31 -10.82
N LYS A 262 13.40 25.62 -10.33
CA LYS A 262 12.17 25.65 -11.12
C LYS A 262 12.15 26.79 -12.14
N ILE A 263 12.63 27.98 -11.74
CA ILE A 263 12.67 29.16 -12.60
C ILE A 263 13.75 29.00 -13.67
N PHE A 264 14.97 28.61 -13.27
CA PHE A 264 16.14 28.60 -14.15
C PHE A 264 16.41 27.26 -14.84
N ALA A 265 16.04 26.13 -14.23
CA ALA A 265 16.28 24.78 -14.76
C ALA A 265 14.99 23.94 -14.91
N GLY A 266 13.81 24.54 -14.71
CA GLY A 266 12.54 23.84 -14.84
C GLY A 266 12.14 23.60 -16.30
N TRP A 267 12.73 24.35 -17.24
CA TRP A 267 12.50 24.21 -18.67
C TRP A 267 13.40 23.12 -19.28
N ASP A 268 12.79 22.24 -20.07
CA ASP A 268 13.51 21.22 -20.83
C ASP A 268 13.58 21.65 -22.30
N PHE A 269 14.78 21.98 -22.75
CA PHE A 269 15.04 22.42 -24.13
C PHE A 269 14.95 21.28 -25.16
N CYS A 270 14.82 20.02 -24.72
CA CYS A 270 14.64 18.88 -25.60
C CYS A 270 13.18 18.68 -26.05
N ILE A 271 12.24 19.50 -25.55
CA ILE A 271 10.82 19.41 -25.92
C ILE A 271 10.64 19.98 -27.33
N THR A 272 10.38 19.09 -28.29
CA THR A 272 10.12 19.45 -29.69
C THR A 272 8.63 19.58 -30.01
N ASP A 273 7.75 18.92 -29.25
CA ASP A 273 6.31 18.99 -29.43
C ASP A 273 5.73 20.28 -28.82
N VAL A 274 5.00 21.04 -29.65
CA VAL A 274 4.36 22.30 -29.26
C VAL A 274 3.31 22.10 -28.16
N ASN A 275 2.59 20.97 -28.19
CA ASN A 275 1.60 20.68 -27.16
C ASN A 275 2.29 20.36 -25.82
N ALA A 276 3.34 19.56 -25.84
CA ALA A 276 4.18 19.29 -24.68
C ALA A 276 4.82 20.57 -24.11
N ALA A 277 5.29 21.50 -24.96
CA ALA A 277 5.84 22.77 -24.53
C ALA A 277 4.79 23.65 -23.83
N ARG A 278 3.58 23.75 -24.41
CA ARG A 278 2.46 24.48 -23.81
C ARG A 278 2.04 23.88 -22.47
N LEU A 279 1.96 22.55 -22.38
CA LEU A 279 1.68 21.83 -21.14
C LEU A 279 2.75 22.08 -20.07
N LYS A 280 4.03 22.04 -20.44
CA LYS A 280 5.15 22.29 -19.53
C LYS A 280 5.13 23.72 -18.99
N HIS A 281 4.86 24.69 -19.86
CA HIS A 281 4.69 26.09 -19.48
C HIS A 281 3.54 26.29 -18.49
N SER A 282 2.35 25.78 -18.82
CA SER A 282 1.18 25.86 -17.92
C SER A 282 1.40 25.13 -16.60
N SER A 283 2.11 23.99 -16.61
CA SER A 283 2.46 23.25 -15.39
C SER A 283 3.40 24.05 -14.48
N LEU A 284 4.45 24.67 -15.03
CA LEU A 284 5.40 25.49 -14.26
C LEU A 284 4.71 26.73 -13.68
N GLN A 285 3.90 27.41 -14.48
CA GLN A 285 3.12 28.56 -14.03
C GLN A 285 2.18 28.19 -12.88
N TYR A 286 1.49 27.04 -13.00
CA TYR A 286 0.59 26.57 -11.95
C TYR A 286 1.36 26.23 -10.67
N GLU A 287 2.48 25.52 -10.78
CA GLU A 287 3.29 25.10 -9.63
C GLU A 287 3.84 26.32 -8.86
N LEU A 288 4.35 27.34 -9.57
CA LEU A 288 4.81 28.59 -8.96
C LEU A 288 3.68 29.36 -8.29
N LYS A 289 2.51 29.45 -8.95
CA LYS A 289 1.34 30.12 -8.37
C LYS A 289 0.86 29.44 -7.10
N THR A 290 0.80 28.10 -7.10
CA THR A 290 0.38 27.34 -5.90
C THR A 290 1.38 27.46 -4.76
N ASP A 291 2.67 27.43 -5.05
CA ASP A 291 3.70 27.55 -4.02
C ASP A 291 3.66 28.95 -3.38
N LEU A 292 3.46 30.00 -4.20
CA LEU A 292 3.30 31.38 -3.72
C LEU A 292 2.03 31.57 -2.87
N GLU A 293 0.91 30.97 -3.29
CA GLU A 293 -0.33 30.97 -2.51
C GLU A 293 -0.15 30.23 -1.17
N GLU A 294 0.59 29.11 -1.14
CA GLU A 294 0.87 28.36 0.09
C GLU A 294 1.72 29.18 1.08
N GLU A 295 2.75 29.89 0.61
CA GLU A 295 3.60 30.71 1.48
C GLU A 295 2.87 31.95 2.00
N ARG A 296 2.06 32.64 1.17
CA ARG A 296 1.18 33.73 1.62
C ARG A 296 0.23 33.27 2.72
N LEU A 297 -0.31 32.06 2.60
CA LEU A 297 -1.24 31.51 3.57
C LEU A 297 -0.53 31.12 4.89
N ARG A 298 0.74 30.70 4.83
CA ARG A 298 1.58 30.48 6.02
C ARG A 298 1.91 31.76 6.76
N GLN A 299 2.25 32.83 6.04
CA GLN A 299 2.46 34.15 6.63
C GLN A 299 1.22 34.62 7.37
N LYS A 300 0.04 34.52 6.74
CA LYS A 300 -1.26 34.81 7.38
C LYS A 300 -1.51 33.99 8.65
N ILE A 301 -1.07 32.72 8.72
CA ILE A 301 -1.22 31.87 9.92
C ILE A 301 -0.24 32.31 11.02
N ALA A 302 0.99 32.69 10.67
CA ALA A 302 2.01 33.15 11.61
C ALA A 302 1.63 34.49 12.27
N GLU A 303 1.00 35.38 11.50
CA GLU A 303 0.57 36.71 11.94
C GLU A 303 -0.73 36.72 12.77
N ARG A 304 -1.38 35.56 13.00
CA ARG A 304 -2.65 35.50 13.74
C ARG A 304 -2.51 35.93 15.20
N THR A 305 -3.41 36.82 15.62
CA THR A 305 -3.53 37.29 17.00
C THR A 305 -4.04 36.20 17.95
N THR A 306 -3.77 36.33 19.26
CA THR A 306 -4.20 35.36 20.29
C THR A 306 -5.73 35.26 20.41
N LYS A 307 -6.45 36.38 20.25
CA LYS A 307 -7.92 36.41 20.26
C LYS A 307 -8.53 35.63 19.09
N GLU A 308 -7.96 35.77 17.89
CA GLU A 308 -8.39 35.01 16.71
C GLU A 308 -8.06 33.52 16.86
N LYS A 309 -6.88 33.19 17.40
CA LYS A 309 -6.53 31.80 17.73
C LYS A 309 -7.56 31.19 18.68
N MET A 310 -7.93 31.87 19.76
CA MET A 310 -8.93 31.38 20.71
C MET A 310 -10.30 31.18 20.04
N ARG A 311 -10.77 32.13 19.21
CA ARG A 311 -12.01 31.98 18.44
C ARG A 311 -11.99 30.74 17.54
N ILE A 312 -10.90 30.52 16.81
CA ILE A 312 -10.74 29.38 15.91
C ILE A 312 -10.69 28.06 16.68
N TYR A 313 -9.99 28.00 17.82
CA TYR A 313 -9.95 26.79 18.65
C TYR A 313 -11.32 26.46 19.26
N CYS A 314 -12.04 27.44 19.79
CA CYS A 314 -13.41 27.23 20.27
C CYS A 314 -14.34 26.72 19.15
N LEU A 315 -14.27 27.32 17.97
CA LEU A 315 -15.02 26.87 16.80
C LEU A 315 -14.66 25.43 16.41
N ARG A 316 -13.38 25.05 16.42
CA ARG A 316 -12.94 23.68 16.14
C ARG A 316 -13.43 22.68 17.18
N ILE A 317 -13.44 23.04 18.46
CA ILE A 317 -13.98 22.18 19.52
C ILE A 317 -15.47 21.95 19.25
N PHE A 318 -16.23 23.00 18.98
CA PHE A 318 -17.65 22.91 18.64
C PHE A 318 -17.90 22.03 17.41
N LEU A 319 -17.16 22.23 16.32
CA LEU A 319 -17.30 21.43 15.10
C LEU A 319 -16.91 19.96 15.34
N ASN A 320 -15.88 19.68 16.14
CA ASN A 320 -15.52 18.31 16.50
C ASN A 320 -16.58 17.64 17.40
N CYS A 321 -17.25 18.38 18.29
CA CYS A 321 -18.40 17.86 19.04
C CYS A 321 -19.55 17.47 18.09
N ILE A 322 -19.83 18.28 17.07
CA ILE A 322 -20.82 17.93 16.04
C ILE A 322 -20.41 16.66 15.29
N VAL A 323 -19.13 16.52 14.93
CA VAL A 323 -18.61 15.29 14.30
C VAL A 323 -18.84 14.06 15.18
N LEU A 324 -18.58 14.15 16.49
CA LEU A 324 -18.84 13.06 17.42
C LEU A 324 -20.34 12.69 17.48
N GLY A 325 -21.22 13.69 17.50
CA GLY A 325 -22.67 13.48 17.43
C GLY A 325 -23.09 12.74 16.15
N PHE A 326 -22.59 13.18 15.00
CA PHE A 326 -22.85 12.51 13.72
C PHE A 326 -22.36 11.06 13.70
N LEU A 327 -21.17 10.78 14.26
CA LEU A 327 -20.64 9.42 14.37
C LEU A 327 -21.50 8.53 15.28
N SER A 328 -22.03 9.07 16.38
CA SER A 328 -22.95 8.35 17.26
C SER A 328 -24.25 7.97 16.54
N VAL A 329 -24.80 8.86 15.70
CA VAL A 329 -25.99 8.56 14.88
C VAL A 329 -25.70 7.46 13.85
N CYS A 330 -24.55 7.53 13.17
CA CYS A 330 -24.12 6.47 12.24
C CYS A 330 -23.96 5.13 12.97
N PHE A 331 -23.33 5.12 14.15
CA PHE A 331 -23.17 3.93 14.99
C PHE A 331 -24.53 3.30 15.32
N TYR A 332 -25.45 4.10 15.85
CA TYR A 332 -26.78 3.62 16.25
C TYR A 332 -27.56 3.05 15.06
N SER A 333 -27.48 3.71 13.91
CA SER A 333 -28.14 3.28 12.67
C SER A 333 -27.61 1.94 12.18
N ILE A 334 -26.28 1.76 12.17
CA ILE A 334 -25.64 0.50 11.77
C ILE A 334 -26.00 -0.63 12.75
N TYR A 335 -25.96 -0.35 14.05
CA TYR A 335 -26.34 -1.33 15.07
C TYR A 335 -27.78 -1.81 14.90
N ARG A 336 -28.74 -0.89 14.77
CA ARG A 336 -30.16 -1.21 14.55
C ARG A 336 -30.39 -1.95 13.24
N ALA A 337 -29.74 -1.53 12.16
CA ALA A 337 -29.82 -2.22 10.86
C ALA A 337 -29.26 -3.65 10.92
N THR A 338 -28.17 -3.85 11.66
CA THR A 338 -27.56 -5.16 11.86
C THR A 338 -28.46 -6.07 12.70
N VAL A 339 -29.00 -5.58 13.82
CA VAL A 339 -29.96 -6.36 14.63
C VAL A 339 -31.18 -6.75 13.81
N TYR A 340 -31.80 -5.79 13.13
CA TYR A 340 -32.98 -6.04 12.31
C TYR A 340 -32.71 -7.05 11.19
N SER A 341 -31.56 -6.92 10.51
CA SER A 341 -31.17 -7.86 9.46
C SER A 341 -31.03 -9.28 9.99
N GLN A 342 -30.49 -9.47 11.20
CA GLN A 342 -30.19 -10.81 11.71
C GLN A 342 -31.42 -11.51 12.28
N GLU A 343 -32.30 -10.76 12.95
CA GLU A 343 -33.52 -11.30 13.58
C GLU A 343 -34.58 -11.71 12.53
N ASN A 344 -34.69 -10.98 11.42
CA ASN A 344 -35.60 -11.35 10.34
C ASN A 344 -35.12 -12.58 9.56
N ILE A 345 -33.81 -12.84 9.48
CA ILE A 345 -33.26 -14.00 8.79
C ILE A 345 -33.61 -15.31 9.53
N SER A 346 -33.71 -15.29 10.86
CA SER A 346 -34.11 -16.48 11.63
C SER A 346 -35.62 -16.76 11.60
N ASN A 347 -36.44 -15.73 11.39
CA ASN A 347 -37.88 -15.84 11.57
C ASN A 347 -38.66 -16.21 10.30
N ASP A 348 -38.06 -16.06 9.11
CA ASP A 348 -38.85 -16.07 7.87
C ASP A 348 -38.35 -17.08 6.83
N SER A 349 -39.02 -18.23 6.77
CA SER A 349 -38.90 -19.21 5.69
C SER A 349 -39.90 -18.97 4.55
N LYS A 350 -40.64 -17.84 4.53
CA LYS A 350 -41.83 -17.67 3.66
C LYS A 350 -42.02 -16.31 2.95
N SER A 351 -41.06 -15.37 2.95
CA SER A 351 -41.25 -14.07 2.24
C SER A 351 -40.65 -13.97 0.83
N ARG A 352 -41.19 -12.98 0.09
CA ARG A 352 -40.96 -12.67 -1.33
C ARG A 352 -39.51 -12.26 -1.63
N PHE A 353 -39.12 -12.51 -2.88
CA PHE A 353 -37.80 -12.27 -3.51
C PHE A 353 -37.11 -10.95 -3.13
N GLU A 354 -37.83 -9.82 -3.10
CA GLU A 354 -37.23 -8.49 -2.88
C GLU A 354 -36.91 -8.21 -1.41
N ASP A 355 -37.79 -8.65 -0.51
CA ASP A 355 -37.67 -8.36 0.92
C ASP A 355 -36.46 -9.08 1.54
N ASN A 356 -36.20 -10.32 1.11
CA ASN A 356 -35.09 -11.11 1.64
C ASN A 356 -33.70 -10.57 1.26
N LEU A 357 -33.53 -10.07 0.03
CA LEU A 357 -32.24 -9.54 -0.41
C LEU A 357 -32.00 -8.14 0.15
N LEU A 358 -33.02 -7.29 0.20
CA LEU A 358 -32.93 -5.95 0.81
C LEU A 358 -32.59 -6.03 2.29
N VAL A 359 -33.22 -6.94 3.04
CA VAL A 359 -32.95 -7.12 4.47
C VAL A 359 -31.52 -7.61 4.70
N GLN A 360 -31.03 -8.58 3.91
CA GLN A 360 -29.67 -9.12 4.05
C GLN A 360 -28.55 -8.13 3.71
N TYR A 361 -28.80 -7.18 2.80
CA TYR A 361 -27.86 -6.12 2.45
C TYR A 361 -28.09 -4.82 3.23
N LEU A 362 -29.09 -4.76 4.11
CA LEU A 362 -29.42 -3.56 4.86
C LEU A 362 -28.21 -2.98 5.63
N PRO A 363 -27.40 -3.78 6.37
CA PRO A 363 -26.23 -3.24 7.06
C PRO A 363 -25.20 -2.67 6.08
N SER A 364 -24.98 -3.35 4.96
CA SER A 364 -24.05 -2.92 3.91
C SER A 364 -24.51 -1.62 3.24
N ALA A 365 -25.81 -1.50 2.95
CA ALA A 365 -26.42 -0.31 2.36
C ALA A 365 -26.34 0.89 3.33
N VAL A 366 -26.64 0.69 4.61
CA VAL A 366 -26.55 1.73 5.65
C VAL A 366 -25.10 2.18 5.83
N ILE A 367 -24.13 1.27 5.84
CA ILE A 367 -22.69 1.61 5.92
C ILE A 367 -22.25 2.45 4.71
N THR A 368 -22.60 2.05 3.49
CA THR A 368 -22.25 2.80 2.27
C THR A 368 -22.88 4.19 2.27
N MET A 369 -24.16 4.29 2.65
CA MET A 369 -24.85 5.57 2.78
C MET A 369 -24.21 6.46 3.85
N ALA A 370 -23.90 5.90 5.02
CA ALA A 370 -23.22 6.61 6.10
C ALA A 370 -21.84 7.12 5.66
N ASN A 371 -21.06 6.30 4.94
CA ASN A 371 -19.77 6.69 4.39
C ASN A 371 -19.90 7.85 3.39
N PHE A 372 -20.90 7.81 2.50
CA PHE A 372 -21.16 8.88 1.54
C PHE A 372 -21.56 10.19 2.24
N ILE A 373 -22.52 10.13 3.17
CA ILE A 373 -22.99 11.29 3.92
C ILE A 373 -21.86 11.87 4.78
N ALA A 374 -21.03 11.03 5.41
CA ALA A 374 -19.90 11.46 6.21
C ALA A 374 -18.89 12.27 5.39
N THR A 375 -18.55 11.79 4.18
CA THR A 375 -17.63 12.50 3.29
C THR A 375 -18.20 13.85 2.86
N LEU A 376 -19.49 13.93 2.55
CA LEU A 376 -20.15 15.21 2.27
C LEU A 376 -20.12 16.14 3.48
N PHE A 377 -20.45 15.62 4.66
CA PHE A 377 -20.51 16.36 5.90
C PHE A 377 -19.14 16.96 6.27
N PHE A 378 -18.07 16.18 6.20
CA PHE A 378 -16.72 16.68 6.50
C PHE A 378 -16.23 17.70 5.47
N SER A 379 -16.56 17.51 4.18
CA SER A 379 -16.22 18.48 3.14
C SER A 379 -16.91 19.83 3.34
N PHE A 380 -18.09 19.84 3.97
CA PHE A 380 -18.80 21.05 4.34
C PHE A 380 -18.22 21.66 5.61
N LEU A 381 -17.98 20.85 6.65
CA LEU A 381 -17.48 21.29 7.95
C LEU A 381 -16.10 21.96 7.85
N ILE A 382 -15.21 21.42 7.01
CA ILE A 382 -13.83 21.89 6.94
C ILE A 382 -13.70 23.31 6.36
N LYS A 383 -14.71 23.77 5.60
CA LYS A 383 -14.79 25.15 5.10
C LYS A 383 -14.88 26.17 6.24
N PHE A 384 -15.35 25.76 7.42
CA PHE A 384 -15.45 26.61 8.60
C PHE A 384 -14.19 26.58 9.47
N GLU A 385 -13.28 25.61 9.28
CA GLU A 385 -12.13 25.39 10.18
C GLU A 385 -10.87 26.21 9.80
N ASP A 386 -10.95 27.00 8.72
CA ASP A 386 -9.93 27.91 8.19
C ASP A 386 -8.51 27.30 8.17
N TYR A 387 -8.41 26.07 7.63
CA TYR A 387 -7.16 25.36 7.44
C TYR A 387 -6.46 25.73 6.12
N SER A 388 -5.17 25.40 6.01
CA SER A 388 -4.49 25.50 4.72
C SER A 388 -5.03 24.45 3.75
N PRO A 389 -5.12 24.72 2.43
CA PRO A 389 -5.71 23.78 1.46
C PRO A 389 -5.05 22.39 1.44
N ALA A 390 -3.74 22.32 1.69
CA ALA A 390 -3.02 21.05 1.77
C ALA A 390 -3.34 20.28 3.06
N PHE A 391 -3.53 20.98 4.18
CA PHE A 391 -3.93 20.37 5.44
C PHE A 391 -5.41 19.98 5.43
N GLU A 392 -6.27 20.77 4.77
CA GLU A 392 -7.68 20.49 4.53
C GLU A 392 -7.86 19.11 3.89
N ILE A 393 -7.16 18.85 2.78
CA ILE A 393 -7.23 17.56 2.09
C ILE A 393 -6.76 16.42 3.00
N ARG A 394 -5.62 16.59 3.71
CA ARG A 394 -5.08 15.55 4.58
C ARG A 394 -5.99 15.26 5.77
N LEU A 395 -6.56 16.29 6.40
CA LEU A 395 -7.43 16.16 7.56
C LEU A 395 -8.77 15.53 7.16
N THR A 396 -9.40 15.99 6.09
CA THR A 396 -10.65 15.40 5.56
C THR A 396 -10.43 13.93 5.22
N LEU A 397 -9.30 13.61 4.59
CA LEU A 397 -8.94 12.23 4.27
C LEU A 397 -8.78 11.40 5.55
N MET A 398 -8.01 11.87 6.54
CA MET A 398 -7.87 11.17 7.83
C MET A 398 -9.22 10.97 8.53
N ARG A 399 -10.10 11.99 8.57
CA ARG A 399 -11.46 11.86 9.12
C ARG A 399 -12.26 10.78 8.37
N CYS A 400 -12.22 10.78 7.04
CA CYS A 400 -12.90 9.77 6.22
C CYS A 400 -12.32 8.35 6.45
N VAL A 401 -11.01 8.20 6.65
CA VAL A 401 -10.40 6.92 7.06
C VAL A 401 -11.04 6.45 8.35
N PHE A 402 -11.02 7.30 9.39
CA PHE A 402 -11.53 6.93 10.71
C PHE A 402 -13.01 6.56 10.66
N VAL A 403 -13.84 7.24 9.87
CA VAL A 403 -15.25 6.87 9.74
C VAL A 403 -15.46 5.53 9.04
N ARG A 404 -14.79 5.32 7.90
CA ARG A 404 -14.92 4.05 7.15
C ARG A 404 -14.48 2.86 8.00
N LEU A 405 -13.40 3.05 8.75
CA LEU A 405 -12.86 2.07 9.68
C LEU A 405 -13.77 1.87 10.91
N ALA A 406 -14.29 2.95 11.48
CA ALA A 406 -15.23 2.89 12.60
C ALA A 406 -16.48 2.10 12.20
N ASN A 407 -17.04 2.34 11.01
CA ASN A 407 -18.24 1.63 10.53
C ASN A 407 -18.03 0.10 10.43
N ILE A 408 -16.86 -0.36 10.00
CA ILE A 408 -16.50 -1.80 10.06
C ILE A 408 -16.44 -2.28 11.52
N GLY A 409 -15.79 -1.49 12.39
CA GLY A 409 -15.70 -1.80 13.81
C GLY A 409 -17.07 -1.92 14.49
N VAL A 410 -18.01 -1.03 14.16
CA VAL A 410 -19.40 -1.08 14.67
C VAL A 410 -20.10 -2.35 14.20
N LEU A 411 -19.98 -2.72 12.93
CA LEU A 411 -20.59 -3.94 12.41
C LEU A 411 -20.06 -5.18 13.16
N LEU A 412 -18.74 -5.28 13.31
CA LEU A 412 -18.10 -6.39 14.03
C LEU A 412 -18.48 -6.42 15.50
N PHE A 413 -18.54 -5.25 16.16
CA PHE A 413 -18.99 -5.14 17.55
C PHE A 413 -20.46 -5.52 17.71
N SER A 414 -21.32 -5.15 16.75
CA SER A 414 -22.74 -5.53 16.75
C SER A 414 -22.90 -7.04 16.59
N LEU A 415 -22.17 -7.66 15.66
CA LEU A 415 -22.15 -9.11 15.47
C LEU A 415 -21.62 -9.82 16.71
N TRP A 416 -20.49 -9.36 17.25
CA TRP A 416 -19.93 -9.84 18.51
C TRP A 416 -20.98 -9.85 19.62
N THR A 417 -21.63 -8.71 19.84
CA THR A 417 -22.64 -8.56 20.88
C THR A 417 -23.77 -9.57 20.69
N GLN A 418 -24.22 -9.82 19.46
CA GLN A 418 -25.29 -10.79 19.20
C GLN A 418 -24.85 -12.26 19.34
N ILE A 419 -23.58 -12.57 19.04
CA ILE A 419 -23.03 -13.92 19.21
C ILE A 419 -22.88 -14.24 20.71
N THR A 420 -22.41 -13.28 21.51
CA THR A 420 -22.16 -13.46 22.95
C THR A 420 -23.41 -13.21 23.81
N SER A 421 -24.33 -12.34 23.41
CA SER A 421 -25.52 -12.02 24.19
C SER A 421 -26.47 -13.21 24.26
N CYS A 422 -26.62 -13.76 25.46
CA CYS A 422 -27.49 -14.89 25.75
C CYS A 422 -28.62 -14.41 26.67
N ALA A 423 -29.82 -14.20 26.11
CA ALA A 423 -30.99 -13.77 26.90
C ALA A 423 -31.65 -14.92 27.69
N ASN A 424 -31.36 -16.18 27.35
CA ASN A 424 -32.00 -17.36 27.93
C ASN A 424 -30.96 -18.37 28.45
N GLU A 425 -31.31 -19.16 29.48
CA GLU A 425 -30.49 -20.25 30.07
C GLU A 425 -30.05 -21.34 29.07
N LYS A 426 -30.65 -21.35 27.87
CA LYS A 426 -30.43 -22.37 26.83
C LYS A 426 -29.06 -22.29 26.15
N CYS A 427 -28.32 -21.19 26.25
CA CYS A 427 -27.01 -20.99 25.57
C CYS A 427 -25.80 -21.37 26.44
N ILE A 428 -26.01 -21.62 27.73
CA ILE A 428 -24.99 -22.02 28.72
C ILE A 428 -24.14 -23.23 28.27
N PRO A 429 -24.67 -24.29 27.63
CA PRO A 429 -23.85 -25.45 27.27
C PRO A 429 -22.82 -25.18 26.17
N CYS A 430 -23.08 -24.28 25.22
CA CYS A 430 -22.16 -23.99 24.12
C CYS A 430 -21.31 -22.71 24.33
N GLY A 431 -21.72 -21.81 25.24
CA GLY A 431 -21.01 -20.54 25.51
C GLY A 431 -21.24 -19.42 24.49
N TYR A 432 -22.12 -19.63 23.51
CA TYR A 432 -22.54 -18.65 22.51
C TYR A 432 -23.97 -18.94 22.04
N ASN A 433 -24.58 -17.99 21.33
CA ASN A 433 -25.94 -18.14 20.79
C ASN A 433 -25.99 -19.09 19.57
N TYR A 434 -25.97 -20.40 19.82
CA TYR A 434 -25.99 -21.43 18.77
C TYR A 434 -27.32 -21.55 18.02
N GLN A 435 -28.43 -21.05 18.57
CA GLN A 435 -29.74 -21.09 17.90
C GLN A 435 -29.78 -20.13 16.73
N LEU A 436 -29.25 -18.92 16.90
CA LEU A 436 -29.15 -17.92 15.84
C LEU A 436 -27.89 -18.14 14.99
N TYR A 437 -26.80 -18.61 15.60
CA TYR A 437 -25.49 -18.74 14.97
C TYR A 437 -24.84 -20.11 15.27
N PRO A 438 -25.31 -21.22 14.66
CA PRO A 438 -24.71 -22.53 14.87
C PRO A 438 -23.25 -22.58 14.38
N CYS A 439 -22.94 -21.83 13.32
CA CYS A 439 -21.59 -21.64 12.77
C CYS A 439 -21.29 -20.14 12.64
N TRP A 440 -21.00 -19.47 13.76
CA TRP A 440 -20.86 -18.02 13.79
C TRP A 440 -19.66 -17.52 12.96
N GLU A 441 -18.58 -18.29 12.84
CA GLU A 441 -17.39 -17.92 12.08
C GLU A 441 -17.71 -17.78 10.59
N SER A 442 -18.41 -18.76 10.02
CA SER A 442 -18.87 -18.69 8.62
C SER A 442 -19.83 -17.53 8.41
N ARG A 443 -20.67 -17.21 9.42
CA ARG A 443 -21.58 -16.06 9.36
C ARG A 443 -20.83 -14.73 9.30
N VAL A 444 -19.78 -14.55 10.09
CA VAL A 444 -18.92 -13.36 9.99
C VAL A 444 -18.23 -13.31 8.63
N GLY A 445 -17.81 -14.47 8.10
CA GLY A 445 -17.28 -14.59 6.73
C GLY A 445 -18.27 -14.14 5.66
N GLN A 446 -19.55 -14.50 5.78
CA GLN A 446 -20.62 -14.08 4.88
C GLN A 446 -20.83 -12.56 4.90
N GLU A 447 -20.81 -11.92 6.07
CA GLU A 447 -20.91 -10.46 6.16
C GLU A 447 -19.71 -9.76 5.49
N MET A 448 -18.48 -10.25 5.70
CA MET A 448 -17.29 -9.69 5.02
C MET A 448 -17.33 -9.91 3.50
N TYR A 449 -17.84 -11.07 3.06
CA TYR A 449 -18.06 -11.38 1.65
C TYR A 449 -19.09 -10.42 1.03
N LYS A 450 -20.26 -10.26 1.66
CA LYS A 450 -21.31 -9.34 1.21
C LYS A 450 -20.81 -7.91 1.10
N LEU A 451 -20.05 -7.42 2.09
CA LEU A 451 -19.44 -6.09 2.02
C LEU A 451 -18.46 -5.95 0.84
N MET A 452 -17.64 -6.97 0.58
CA MET A 452 -16.69 -6.96 -0.53
C MET A 452 -17.38 -6.92 -1.89
N ILE A 453 -18.43 -7.72 -2.07
CA ILE A 453 -19.22 -7.75 -3.31
C ILE A 453 -20.04 -6.46 -3.45
N PHE A 454 -20.69 -5.99 -2.39
CA PHE A 454 -21.48 -4.77 -2.42
C PHE A 454 -20.63 -3.54 -2.73
N ASP A 455 -19.43 -3.44 -2.16
CA ASP A 455 -18.44 -2.40 -2.49
C ASP A 455 -18.11 -2.39 -4.00
N PHE A 456 -17.86 -3.56 -4.59
CA PHE A 456 -17.64 -3.68 -6.03
C PHE A 456 -18.86 -3.24 -6.86
N LEU A 457 -20.06 -3.69 -6.47
CA LEU A 457 -21.31 -3.33 -7.15
C LEU A 457 -21.56 -1.82 -7.09
N ILE A 458 -21.29 -1.18 -5.96
CA ILE A 458 -21.42 0.28 -5.80
C ILE A 458 -20.40 1.02 -6.66
N ILE A 459 -19.14 0.59 -6.69
CA ILE A 459 -18.12 1.18 -7.59
C ILE A 459 -18.58 1.13 -9.04
N PHE A 460 -19.07 -0.04 -9.47
CA PHE A 460 -19.57 -0.25 -10.81
C PHE A 460 -20.81 0.62 -11.09
N ALA A 461 -21.78 0.62 -10.18
CA ALA A 461 -23.02 1.38 -10.30
C ALA A 461 -22.77 2.89 -10.35
N ILE A 462 -21.90 3.44 -9.50
CA ILE A 462 -21.51 4.86 -9.56
C ILE A 462 -20.86 5.16 -10.91
N THR A 463 -19.99 4.29 -11.41
CA THR A 463 -19.32 4.50 -12.70
C THR A 463 -20.32 4.51 -13.87
N VAL A 464 -21.28 3.58 -13.87
CA VAL A 464 -22.24 3.38 -14.97
C VAL A 464 -23.44 4.33 -14.91
N PHE A 465 -23.98 4.59 -13.72
CA PHE A 465 -25.22 5.36 -13.55
C PHE A 465 -25.00 6.82 -13.15
N ILE A 466 -23.82 7.18 -12.65
CA ILE A 466 -23.52 8.56 -12.24
C ILE A 466 -22.46 9.16 -13.15
N ASP A 467 -21.27 8.56 -13.23
CA ASP A 467 -20.14 9.12 -13.95
C ASP A 467 -20.40 9.20 -15.47
N PHE A 468 -20.77 8.08 -16.09
CA PHE A 468 -21.01 8.03 -17.55
C PHE A 468 -22.18 8.92 -18.00
N PRO A 469 -23.37 8.89 -17.34
CA PRO A 469 -24.48 9.77 -17.70
C PRO A 469 -24.16 11.24 -17.45
N ARG A 470 -23.43 11.58 -16.37
CA ARG A 470 -22.97 12.96 -16.14
C ARG A 470 -22.17 13.49 -17.33
N LYS A 471 -21.28 12.68 -17.91
CA LYS A 471 -20.54 13.07 -19.13
C LYS A 471 -21.49 13.28 -20.31
N LEU A 472 -22.42 12.34 -20.55
CA LEU A 472 -23.38 12.44 -21.66
C LEU A 472 -24.21 13.72 -21.55
N MET A 473 -24.74 14.02 -20.36
CA MET A 473 -25.54 15.22 -20.09
C MET A 473 -24.75 16.50 -20.28
N VAL A 474 -23.51 16.59 -19.78
CA VAL A 474 -22.67 17.79 -19.95
C VAL A 474 -22.28 18.03 -21.42
N THR A 475 -22.09 16.95 -22.18
CA THR A 475 -21.62 17.04 -23.59
C THR A 475 -22.77 17.32 -24.56
N HIS A 476 -23.94 16.69 -24.36
CA HIS A 476 -25.04 16.74 -25.33
C HIS A 476 -26.20 17.64 -24.90
N CYS A 477 -26.40 17.93 -23.62
CA CYS A 477 -27.47 18.83 -23.17
C CYS A 477 -26.98 20.28 -23.08
N SER A 478 -27.72 21.20 -23.71
CA SER A 478 -27.43 22.65 -23.71
C SER A 478 -27.92 23.38 -22.45
N PHE A 479 -28.59 22.70 -21.52
CA PHE A 479 -29.16 23.31 -20.31
C PHE A 479 -28.06 23.86 -19.38
N LYS A 480 -28.21 25.11 -18.92
CA LYS A 480 -27.24 25.79 -18.04
C LYS A 480 -26.97 25.03 -16.73
N ALA A 481 -27.97 24.35 -16.17
CA ALA A 481 -27.84 23.55 -14.95
C ALA A 481 -26.83 22.39 -15.11
N PHE A 482 -26.83 21.71 -16.27
CA PHE A 482 -25.90 20.62 -16.54
C PHE A 482 -24.49 21.12 -16.81
N ARG A 483 -24.33 22.28 -17.49
CA ARG A 483 -23.02 22.94 -17.62
C ARG A 483 -22.45 23.42 -16.29
N TRP A 484 -23.30 23.84 -15.35
CA TRP A 484 -22.87 24.25 -14.00
C TRP A 484 -22.34 23.07 -13.17
N CYS A 485 -22.97 21.90 -13.28
CA CYS A 485 -22.50 20.66 -12.64
C CYS A 485 -21.09 20.26 -13.14
N GLY A 486 -20.83 20.49 -14.44
CA GLY A 486 -19.51 20.32 -15.06
C GLY A 486 -19.00 18.87 -15.11
N LEU A 487 -17.90 18.64 -15.83
CA LEU A 487 -17.26 17.32 -15.89
C LEU A 487 -16.64 16.92 -14.55
N GLN A 488 -16.75 15.64 -14.21
CA GLN A 488 -16.19 15.03 -13.00
C GLN A 488 -14.66 15.18 -12.97
N LYS A 489 -14.12 15.45 -11.78
CA LYS A 489 -12.67 15.43 -11.52
C LYS A 489 -12.32 14.10 -10.87
N PHE A 490 -11.19 13.51 -11.25
CA PHE A 490 -10.69 12.31 -10.59
C PHE A 490 -10.07 12.68 -9.24
N ASP A 491 -10.78 12.43 -8.14
CA ASP A 491 -10.28 12.71 -6.79
C ASP A 491 -9.48 11.52 -6.24
N ILE A 492 -8.17 11.69 -6.11
CA ILE A 492 -7.27 10.60 -5.72
C ILE A 492 -7.54 10.14 -4.26
N PRO A 493 -7.57 11.03 -3.25
CA PRO A 493 -8.03 10.75 -1.89
C PRO A 493 -9.18 9.76 -1.76
N ASP A 494 -10.33 10.05 -2.37
CA ASP A 494 -11.56 9.27 -2.20
C ASP A 494 -11.44 7.87 -2.80
N ASN A 495 -10.80 7.78 -3.97
CA ASN A 495 -10.54 6.50 -4.62
C ASN A 495 -9.52 5.66 -3.85
N VAL A 496 -8.53 6.26 -3.17
CA VAL A 496 -7.59 5.53 -2.31
C VAL A 496 -8.28 5.04 -1.04
N LEU A 497 -9.14 5.86 -0.44
CA LEU A 497 -9.92 5.49 0.74
C LEU A 497 -10.83 4.27 0.48
N GLU A 498 -11.41 4.20 -0.72
CA GLU A 498 -12.27 3.09 -1.17
C GLU A 498 -11.47 1.79 -1.24
N ILE A 499 -10.27 1.87 -1.82
CA ILE A 499 -9.34 0.75 -1.88
C ILE A 499 -8.89 0.30 -0.48
N VAL A 500 -8.56 1.23 0.43
CA VAL A 500 -8.11 0.88 1.78
C VAL A 500 -9.22 0.20 2.57
N TYR A 501 -10.45 0.71 2.47
CA TYR A 501 -11.63 0.10 3.09
C TYR A 501 -11.81 -1.36 2.63
N GLY A 502 -11.79 -1.60 1.33
CA GLY A 502 -11.86 -2.96 0.77
C GLY A 502 -10.71 -3.86 1.23
N GLN A 503 -9.50 -3.31 1.40
CA GLN A 503 -8.35 -4.09 1.85
C GLN A 503 -8.46 -4.48 3.32
N THR A 504 -8.98 -3.59 4.17
CA THR A 504 -9.27 -3.90 5.58
C THR A 504 -10.30 -5.02 5.69
N ILE A 505 -11.37 -5.00 4.88
CA ILE A 505 -12.35 -6.11 4.81
C ILE A 505 -11.65 -7.40 4.39
N CYS A 506 -10.76 -7.35 3.39
CA CYS A 506 -10.02 -8.54 2.96
C CYS A 506 -9.22 -9.14 4.12
N TRP A 507 -8.46 -8.34 4.86
CA TRP A 507 -7.63 -8.84 5.97
C TRP A 507 -8.46 -9.43 7.11
N ILE A 508 -9.54 -8.76 7.52
CA ILE A 508 -10.45 -9.26 8.56
C ILE A 508 -11.13 -10.55 8.07
N GLY A 509 -11.64 -10.53 6.84
CA GLY A 509 -12.39 -11.64 6.28
C GLY A 509 -11.54 -12.85 5.89
N THR A 510 -10.23 -12.72 5.67
CA THR A 510 -9.39 -13.87 5.30
C THR A 510 -9.41 -14.98 6.37
N PHE A 511 -9.60 -14.63 7.65
CA PHE A 511 -9.72 -15.64 8.72
C PHE A 511 -11.04 -16.42 8.68
N TYR A 512 -12.13 -15.80 8.23
CA TYR A 512 -13.48 -16.39 8.21
C TYR A 512 -13.90 -16.92 6.83
N CYS A 513 -13.29 -16.37 5.79
CA CYS A 513 -13.50 -16.65 4.38
C CYS A 513 -12.12 -16.76 3.71
N PRO A 514 -11.44 -17.92 3.80
CA PRO A 514 -10.05 -18.08 3.34
C PRO A 514 -9.79 -17.70 1.88
N LEU A 515 -10.78 -17.87 1.00
CA LEU A 515 -10.66 -17.51 -0.42
C LEU A 515 -11.07 -16.05 -0.73
N LEU A 516 -11.37 -15.23 0.28
CA LEU A 516 -11.65 -13.79 0.10
C LEU A 516 -10.51 -13.02 -0.59
N PRO A 517 -9.21 -13.29 -0.35
CA PRO A 517 -8.11 -12.69 -1.11
C PRO A 517 -8.15 -12.99 -2.60
N ALA A 518 -8.69 -14.14 -3.03
CA ALA A 518 -8.88 -14.43 -4.45
C ALA A 518 -9.93 -13.50 -5.06
N ILE A 519 -11.06 -13.34 -4.37
CA ILE A 519 -12.14 -12.42 -4.77
C ILE A 519 -11.63 -10.98 -4.77
N ALA A 520 -10.86 -10.57 -3.75
CA ALA A 520 -10.25 -9.24 -3.69
C ALA A 520 -9.27 -9.01 -4.86
N THR A 521 -8.51 -10.02 -5.25
CA THR A 521 -7.61 -9.96 -6.42
C THR A 521 -8.42 -9.71 -7.70
N ILE A 522 -9.49 -10.48 -7.91
CA ILE A 522 -10.40 -10.30 -9.06
C ILE A 522 -11.05 -8.91 -9.01
N LYS A 523 -11.57 -8.49 -7.85
CA LYS A 523 -12.17 -7.17 -7.63
C LYS A 523 -11.22 -6.06 -8.04
N TYR A 524 -10.01 -6.03 -7.48
CA TYR A 524 -9.05 -4.97 -7.78
C TYR A 524 -8.54 -5.00 -9.22
N PHE A 525 -8.50 -6.18 -9.84
CA PHE A 525 -8.23 -6.31 -11.26
C PHE A 525 -9.33 -5.65 -12.11
N LEU A 526 -10.61 -5.91 -11.80
CA LEU A 526 -11.74 -5.26 -12.49
C LEU A 526 -11.79 -3.76 -12.21
N VAL A 527 -11.63 -3.33 -10.96
CA VAL A 527 -11.59 -1.92 -10.55
C VAL A 527 -10.50 -1.15 -11.30
N PHE A 528 -9.35 -1.77 -11.59
CA PHE A 528 -8.29 -1.15 -12.40
C PHE A 528 -8.81 -0.72 -13.77
N TYR A 529 -9.50 -1.62 -14.47
CA TYR A 529 -10.05 -1.32 -15.79
C TYR A 529 -11.24 -0.36 -15.73
N ILE A 530 -12.16 -0.54 -14.77
CA ILE A 530 -13.30 0.36 -14.58
C ILE A 530 -12.82 1.79 -14.34
N LYS A 531 -11.90 2.00 -13.40
CA LYS A 531 -11.38 3.33 -13.08
C LYS A 531 -10.49 3.89 -14.20
N LYS A 532 -9.74 3.05 -14.93
CA LYS A 532 -9.00 3.47 -16.13
C LYS A 532 -9.95 3.98 -17.22
N ILE A 533 -11.03 3.26 -17.50
CA ILE A 533 -12.04 3.66 -18.50
C ILE A 533 -12.72 4.95 -18.05
N SER A 534 -13.17 5.03 -16.79
CA SER A 534 -13.77 6.25 -16.23
C SER A 534 -12.82 7.45 -16.32
N LEU A 535 -11.53 7.26 -16.00
CA LEU A 535 -10.54 8.33 -16.11
C LEU A 535 -10.34 8.82 -17.55
N ILE A 536 -10.16 7.90 -18.50
CA ILE A 536 -9.83 8.26 -19.89
C ILE A 536 -11.03 8.87 -20.60
N HIS A 537 -12.23 8.33 -20.34
CA HIS A 537 -13.42 8.70 -21.10
C HIS A 537 -14.27 9.74 -20.38
N THR A 538 -14.33 9.78 -19.06
CA THR A 538 -15.33 10.56 -18.32
C THR A 538 -14.73 11.77 -17.59
N CYS A 539 -13.52 11.63 -17.05
CA CYS A 539 -12.91 12.65 -16.20
C CYS A 539 -12.20 13.76 -16.98
N LYS A 540 -12.27 15.00 -16.47
CA LYS A 540 -11.32 16.06 -16.87
C LYS A 540 -10.04 15.98 -16.03
N PRO A 541 -8.88 16.34 -16.58
CA PRO A 541 -7.63 16.41 -15.81
C PRO A 541 -7.79 17.37 -14.61
N SER A 542 -7.25 17.00 -13.45
CA SER A 542 -7.35 17.83 -12.25
C SER A 542 -6.54 19.12 -12.43
N THR A 543 -7.14 20.25 -12.12
CA THR A 543 -6.45 21.55 -12.19
C THR A 543 -5.42 21.71 -11.08
N ARG A 544 -5.61 21.03 -9.93
CA ARG A 544 -4.63 20.97 -8.83
C ARG A 544 -3.74 19.73 -9.04
N PRO A 545 -2.44 19.88 -9.31
CA PRO A 545 -1.52 18.76 -9.39
C PRO A 545 -1.31 18.22 -7.97
N PHE A 546 -1.76 16.99 -7.73
CA PHE A 546 -1.44 16.27 -6.50
C PHE A 546 -0.02 15.72 -6.60
N ARG A 547 0.86 16.12 -5.68
CA ARG A 547 2.31 15.86 -5.76
C ARG A 547 2.62 14.40 -5.44
N ALA A 548 3.08 13.63 -6.42
CA ALA A 548 3.24 12.17 -6.34
C ALA A 548 4.14 11.66 -5.19
N SER A 549 5.21 12.38 -4.84
CA SER A 549 6.19 11.97 -3.82
C SER A 549 5.61 11.95 -2.40
N SER A 550 4.80 12.95 -2.03
CA SER A 550 4.10 12.99 -0.73
C SER A 550 2.91 12.01 -0.68
N SER A 551 2.35 11.66 -1.84
CA SER A 551 1.10 10.91 -1.96
C SER A 551 1.29 9.41 -1.73
N ASN A 552 2.34 8.83 -2.34
CA ASN A 552 2.64 7.41 -2.19
C ASN A 552 2.94 7.00 -0.74
N PHE A 553 3.70 7.83 -0.01
CA PHE A 553 3.95 7.60 1.41
C PHE A 553 2.64 7.65 2.21
N PHE A 554 1.83 8.68 1.97
CA PHE A 554 0.56 8.88 2.65
C PHE A 554 -0.41 7.70 2.44
N PHE A 555 -0.56 7.19 1.21
CA PHE A 555 -1.43 6.03 0.94
C PHE A 555 -0.99 4.78 1.70
N LEU A 556 0.33 4.56 1.82
CA LEU A 556 0.87 3.42 2.57
C LEU A 556 0.70 3.57 4.08
N VAL A 557 0.77 4.79 4.62
CA VAL A 557 0.46 5.07 6.04
C VAL A 557 -1.01 4.78 6.33
N VAL A 558 -1.93 5.27 5.50
CA VAL A 558 -3.36 5.00 5.67
C VAL A 558 -3.66 3.50 5.56
N LEU A 559 -3.03 2.81 4.61
CA LEU A 559 -3.13 1.36 4.48
C LEU A 559 -2.61 0.62 5.72
N LEU A 560 -1.52 1.10 6.34
CA LEU A 560 -0.96 0.53 7.57
C LEU A 560 -1.93 0.68 8.75
N ILE A 561 -2.62 1.82 8.87
CA ILE A 561 -3.67 2.02 9.89
C ILE A 561 -4.78 0.98 9.69
N GLY A 562 -5.23 0.79 8.44
CA GLY A 562 -6.24 -0.21 8.11
C GLY A 562 -5.81 -1.65 8.44
N LEU A 563 -4.51 -1.96 8.34
CA LEU A 563 -3.97 -3.28 8.71
C LEU A 563 -3.96 -3.47 10.23
N ILE A 564 -3.48 -2.47 10.99
CA ILE A 564 -3.46 -2.52 12.47
C ILE A 564 -4.88 -2.72 12.99
N LEU A 565 -5.86 -2.02 12.42
CA LEU A 565 -7.25 -2.19 12.80
C LEU A 565 -7.77 -3.61 12.50
N ALA A 566 -7.28 -4.28 11.47
CA ALA A 566 -7.68 -5.66 11.16
C ALA A 566 -7.13 -6.68 12.17
N PHE A 567 -5.95 -6.43 12.77
CA PHE A 567 -5.38 -7.31 13.80
C PHE A 567 -6.24 -7.36 15.06
N ILE A 568 -6.86 -6.24 15.45
CA ILE A 568 -7.62 -6.14 16.71
C ILE A 568 -8.83 -7.10 16.74
N PRO A 569 -9.80 -7.05 15.81
CA PRO A 569 -10.97 -7.93 15.86
C PRO A 569 -10.62 -9.38 15.60
N VAL A 570 -9.65 -9.67 14.71
CA VAL A 570 -9.20 -11.04 14.46
C VAL A 570 -8.52 -11.61 15.70
N GLY A 571 -7.63 -10.86 16.34
CA GLY A 571 -6.97 -11.27 17.58
C GLY A 571 -7.97 -11.52 18.71
N LEU A 572 -8.89 -10.58 18.96
CA LEU A 572 -9.94 -10.73 19.98
C LEU A 572 -10.85 -11.93 19.71
N SER A 573 -11.20 -12.18 18.45
CA SER A 573 -12.02 -13.33 18.09
C SER A 573 -11.33 -14.67 18.35
N MET A 574 -10.02 -14.74 18.15
CA MET A 574 -9.25 -15.97 18.34
C MET A 574 -9.01 -16.32 19.82
N THR A 575 -8.99 -15.31 20.71
CA THR A 575 -8.65 -15.49 22.13
C THR A 575 -9.86 -15.48 23.06
N HIS A 576 -10.90 -14.69 22.78
CA HIS A 576 -12.00 -14.47 23.73
C HIS A 576 -13.34 -15.11 23.30
N ILE A 577 -13.61 -15.29 22.00
CA ILE A 577 -14.84 -15.96 21.57
C ILE A 577 -14.62 -17.48 21.61
N PRO A 578 -15.55 -18.27 22.16
CA PRO A 578 -15.49 -19.72 22.03
C PRO A 578 -15.68 -20.15 20.57
N SER A 579 -14.83 -21.04 20.08
CA SER A 579 -14.96 -21.66 18.76
C SER A 579 -16.29 -22.40 18.65
N SER A 580 -16.95 -22.30 17.50
CA SER A 580 -18.18 -23.06 17.28
C SER A 580 -17.92 -24.57 17.37
N LYS A 581 -18.92 -25.28 17.89
CA LYS A 581 -18.88 -26.74 18.07
C LYS A 581 -19.52 -27.49 16.92
N ALA A 582 -20.14 -26.76 15.99
CA ALA A 582 -20.87 -27.32 14.87
C ALA A 582 -20.07 -27.31 13.55
N CYS A 583 -19.04 -26.46 13.41
CA CYS A 583 -18.32 -26.31 12.14
C CYS A 583 -16.85 -25.89 12.28
N GLY A 584 -16.07 -26.17 11.24
CA GLY A 584 -14.71 -25.65 11.06
C GLY A 584 -13.57 -26.41 11.76
N PRO A 585 -12.34 -25.91 11.66
CA PRO A 585 -11.13 -26.63 12.08
C PRO A 585 -10.90 -26.66 13.60
N PHE A 586 -11.47 -25.74 14.37
CA PHE A 586 -11.17 -25.58 15.81
C PHE A 586 -12.24 -26.16 16.75
N VAL A 587 -13.14 -27.02 16.27
CA VAL A 587 -14.26 -27.59 17.06
C VAL A 587 -13.80 -28.27 18.36
N ASN A 588 -12.64 -28.94 18.34
CA ASN A 588 -12.07 -29.64 19.49
C ASN A 588 -11.47 -28.71 20.56
N PHE A 589 -11.35 -27.42 20.27
CA PHE A 589 -10.75 -26.42 21.15
C PHE A 589 -11.81 -25.44 21.66
N ASN A 590 -11.60 -24.87 22.84
CA ASN A 590 -12.51 -23.85 23.36
C ASN A 590 -12.26 -22.52 22.66
N HIS A 591 -11.00 -22.12 22.51
CA HIS A 591 -10.61 -20.99 21.68
C HIS A 591 -9.72 -21.44 20.52
N SER A 592 -9.79 -20.73 19.40
CA SER A 592 -8.95 -21.03 18.23
C SER A 592 -7.45 -20.97 18.57
N TRP A 593 -7.07 -20.16 19.57
CA TRP A 593 -5.69 -20.03 20.03
C TRP A 593 -5.16 -21.24 20.82
N ASP A 594 -6.02 -22.03 21.46
CA ASP A 594 -5.63 -23.10 22.38
C ASP A 594 -4.81 -24.21 21.71
N ILE A 595 -4.94 -24.37 20.40
CA ILE A 595 -4.17 -25.37 19.64
C ILE A 595 -2.65 -25.16 19.75
N THR A 596 -2.22 -23.92 19.93
CA THR A 596 -0.80 -23.58 20.06
C THR A 596 -0.19 -24.19 21.32
N GLN A 597 -1.01 -24.42 22.36
CA GLN A 597 -0.60 -25.02 23.62
C GLN A 597 -0.52 -26.55 23.56
N HIS A 598 -1.30 -27.19 22.69
CA HIS A 598 -1.41 -28.66 22.61
C HIS A 598 -0.43 -29.31 21.61
N THR A 599 -0.12 -28.65 20.49
CA THR A 599 0.64 -29.29 19.40
C THR A 599 2.14 -28.95 19.40
N ILE A 600 2.52 -27.78 19.91
CA ILE A 600 3.84 -27.21 19.64
C ILE A 600 4.87 -27.67 20.69
N HIS A 601 6.06 -28.10 20.25
CA HIS A 601 7.20 -28.40 21.13
C HIS A 601 7.55 -27.20 22.04
N HIS A 602 7.93 -27.46 23.29
CA HIS A 602 8.09 -26.48 24.38
C HIS A 602 8.80 -25.15 24.04
N VAL A 603 9.76 -25.13 23.10
CA VAL A 603 10.48 -23.91 22.70
C VAL A 603 9.62 -22.99 21.82
N LEU A 604 8.99 -23.55 20.78
CA LEU A 604 8.15 -22.78 19.88
C LEU A 604 6.80 -22.43 20.54
N GLN A 605 6.35 -23.25 21.50
CA GLN A 605 5.19 -22.97 22.34
C GLN A 605 5.43 -21.72 23.20
N LYS A 606 6.61 -21.58 23.84
CA LYS A 606 6.97 -20.38 24.60
C LYS A 606 7.02 -19.12 23.74
N VAL A 607 7.48 -19.25 22.49
CA VAL A 607 7.50 -18.13 21.54
C VAL A 607 6.08 -17.75 21.11
N LEU A 608 5.22 -18.71 20.76
CA LEU A 608 3.84 -18.42 20.37
C LEU A 608 2.98 -17.91 21.53
N VAL A 609 3.03 -18.55 22.70
CA VAL A 609 2.32 -18.09 23.90
C VAL A 609 2.82 -16.71 24.34
N GLY A 610 4.12 -16.43 24.15
CA GLY A 610 4.66 -15.08 24.26
C GLY A 610 3.95 -14.12 23.33
N ILE A 611 3.87 -14.43 22.02
CA ILE A 611 3.24 -13.58 21.00
C ILE A 611 1.77 -13.25 21.31
N SER A 612 1.01 -14.16 21.94
CA SER A 612 -0.39 -13.95 22.32
C SER A 612 -0.63 -13.30 23.68
N SER A 613 0.41 -13.08 24.48
CA SER A 613 0.20 -12.42 25.77
C SER A 613 -0.32 -11.00 25.55
N ASP A 614 -1.28 -10.56 26.36
CA ASP A 614 -1.80 -9.18 26.36
C ASP A 614 -0.66 -8.14 26.45
N ALA A 615 0.40 -8.49 27.18
CA ALA A 615 1.62 -7.69 27.29
C ALA A 615 2.38 -7.58 25.96
N LEU A 616 2.33 -8.58 25.08
CA LEU A 616 3.01 -8.59 23.78
C LEU A 616 2.16 -7.96 22.66
N ALA A 617 0.83 -7.97 22.75
CA ALA A 617 -0.01 -7.12 21.88
C ALA A 617 0.27 -5.63 22.14
N VAL A 618 0.32 -5.24 23.43
CA VAL A 618 0.75 -3.89 23.84
C VAL A 618 2.19 -3.65 23.46
N SER A 619 3.10 -4.62 23.64
CA SER A 619 4.50 -4.47 23.22
C SER A 619 4.65 -4.41 21.70
N PHE A 620 3.83 -5.10 20.90
CA PHE A 620 3.85 -5.06 19.44
C PHE A 620 3.30 -3.73 18.94
N PHE A 621 2.22 -3.22 19.54
CA PHE A 621 1.76 -1.86 19.30
C PHE A 621 2.83 -0.83 19.70
N MET A 622 3.50 -1.01 20.84
CA MET A 622 4.62 -0.17 21.27
C MET A 622 5.83 -0.31 20.34
N ILE A 623 6.15 -1.50 19.84
CA ILE A 623 7.21 -1.74 18.86
C ILE A 623 6.83 -1.11 17.53
N ILE A 624 5.57 -1.14 17.10
CA ILE A 624 5.09 -0.43 15.91
C ILE A 624 5.22 1.07 16.11
N CYS A 625 4.81 1.59 17.28
CA CYS A 625 4.98 2.98 17.64
C CYS A 625 6.47 3.35 17.68
N LEU A 626 7.34 2.50 18.24
CA LEU A 626 8.78 2.68 18.27
C LEU A 626 9.41 2.55 16.90
N ILE A 627 8.93 1.68 16.01
CA ILE A 627 9.35 1.58 14.61
C ILE A 627 8.91 2.83 13.87
N MET A 628 7.70 3.32 14.10
CA MET A 628 7.21 4.57 13.55
C MET A 628 8.05 5.75 14.05
N PHE A 629 8.31 5.84 15.35
CA PHE A 629 9.19 6.83 15.97
C PHE A 629 10.63 6.68 15.50
N TYR A 630 11.13 5.47 15.31
CA TYR A 630 12.45 5.17 14.78
C TYR A 630 12.53 5.60 13.32
N VAL A 631 11.50 5.35 12.50
CA VAL A 631 11.42 5.85 11.12
C VAL A 631 11.37 7.38 11.11
N ILE A 632 10.64 8.01 12.04
CA ILE A 632 10.61 9.47 12.22
C ILE A 632 11.97 10.01 12.72
N ALA A 633 12.66 9.31 13.61
CA ALA A 633 13.96 9.71 14.15
C ALA A 633 15.07 9.49 13.12
N LEU A 634 15.05 8.36 12.40
CA LEU A 634 15.91 8.05 11.27
C LEU A 634 15.68 9.04 10.13
N ALA A 635 14.44 9.49 9.93
CA ALA A 635 14.14 10.60 9.04
C ALA A 635 14.83 11.89 9.49
N GLY A 636 14.75 12.22 10.78
CA GLY A 636 15.45 13.35 11.37
C GLY A 636 16.98 13.23 11.23
N ALA A 637 17.55 12.04 11.43
CA ALA A 637 18.97 11.77 11.31
C ALA A 637 19.44 11.86 9.85
N HIS A 638 18.72 11.24 8.91
CA HIS A 638 19.00 11.38 7.49
C HIS A 638 18.87 12.83 7.02
N LYS A 639 17.91 13.59 7.55
CA LYS A 639 17.82 15.04 7.32
C LYS A 639 19.08 15.76 7.81
N ARG A 640 19.59 15.46 9.00
CA ARG A 640 20.87 16.02 9.49
C ARG A 640 22.06 15.64 8.59
N VAL A 641 22.18 14.38 8.19
CA VAL A 641 23.24 13.92 7.29
C VAL A 641 23.15 14.60 5.92
N ILE A 642 21.94 14.76 5.37
CA ILE A 642 21.72 15.51 4.13
C ILE A 642 22.15 16.98 4.31
N ASN A 643 21.81 17.61 5.43
CA ASN A 643 22.24 18.98 5.72
C ASN A 643 23.76 19.10 5.82
N GLN A 644 24.43 18.16 6.50
CA GLN A 644 25.89 18.13 6.58
C GLN A 644 26.53 17.91 5.20
N LEU A 645 26.01 16.98 4.40
CA LEU A 645 26.46 16.77 3.02
C LEU A 645 26.26 18.02 2.16
N ARG A 646 25.18 18.79 2.40
CA ARG A 646 24.95 20.07 1.73
C ARG A 646 25.91 21.16 2.17
N GLU A 647 26.20 21.27 3.47
CA GLU A 647 27.24 22.18 3.97
C GLU A 647 28.60 21.84 3.36
N GLN A 648 28.93 20.55 3.27
CA GLN A 648 30.13 20.09 2.57
C GLN A 648 30.09 20.43 1.08
N LEU A 649 28.97 20.23 0.39
CA LEU A 649 28.79 20.62 -1.01
C LEU A 649 28.91 22.12 -1.22
N ALA A 650 28.37 22.95 -0.32
CA ALA A 650 28.46 24.40 -0.38
C ALA A 650 29.89 24.89 -0.14
N MET A 651 30.61 24.28 0.81
CA MET A 651 32.04 24.54 1.01
C MET A 651 32.87 24.12 -0.21
N VAL A 652 32.60 22.94 -0.78
CA VAL A 652 33.29 22.45 -1.98
C VAL A 652 32.96 23.31 -3.20
N SER A 653 31.71 23.75 -3.38
CA SER A 653 31.35 24.66 -4.49
C SER A 653 31.97 26.03 -4.29
N SER A 654 32.00 26.55 -3.07
CA SER A 654 32.68 27.83 -2.76
C SER A 654 34.18 27.73 -3.00
N ASN A 655 34.80 26.62 -2.63
CA ASN A 655 36.22 26.37 -2.90
C ASN A 655 36.48 26.16 -4.38
N SER A 656 35.63 25.43 -5.10
CA SER A 656 35.75 25.24 -6.55
C SER A 656 35.57 26.56 -7.31
N VAL A 657 34.62 27.40 -6.90
CA VAL A 657 34.44 28.75 -7.45
C VAL A 657 35.63 29.64 -7.06
N ALA A 658 36.14 29.56 -5.84
CA ALA A 658 37.34 30.29 -5.43
C ALA A 658 38.59 29.83 -6.19
N ASP A 659 38.70 28.55 -6.53
CA ASP A 659 39.81 27.99 -7.29
C ASP A 659 39.67 28.29 -8.80
N ILE A 660 38.44 28.37 -9.32
CA ILE A 660 38.16 28.90 -10.66
C ILE A 660 38.47 30.38 -10.72
N VAL A 661 38.09 31.18 -9.72
CA VAL A 661 38.39 32.61 -9.62
C VAL A 661 39.89 32.84 -9.44
N ARG A 662 40.59 32.03 -8.63
CA ARG A 662 42.04 32.05 -8.52
C ARG A 662 42.71 31.61 -9.81
N GLY A 663 42.17 30.61 -10.50
CA GLY A 663 42.64 30.17 -11.82
C GLY A 663 42.48 31.25 -12.88
N ILE A 664 41.35 31.95 -12.90
CA ILE A 664 41.09 33.10 -13.79
C ILE A 664 42.02 34.27 -13.42
N ALA A 665 42.24 34.54 -12.13
CA ALA A 665 43.20 35.55 -11.66
C ALA A 665 44.66 35.17 -12.00
N PHE A 666 45.01 33.88 -11.97
CA PHE A 666 46.33 33.36 -12.34
C PHE A 666 46.57 33.41 -13.85
N ILE A 667 45.51 33.19 -14.65
CA ILE A 667 45.52 33.43 -16.10
C ILE A 667 45.62 34.93 -16.42
N GLY A 668 44.95 35.78 -15.64
CA GLY A 668 45.03 37.25 -15.75
C GLY A 668 46.38 37.85 -15.35
N LEU A 669 47.17 37.15 -14.52
CA LEU A 669 48.53 37.57 -14.12
C LEU A 669 49.63 37.14 -15.11
N LEU A 670 49.31 36.32 -16.11
CA LEU A 670 50.25 35.86 -17.15
C LEU A 670 50.16 36.67 -18.46
N GLN A 671 49.37 37.75 -18.50
CA GLN A 671 49.28 38.60 -19.68
C GLN A 671 49.91 39.98 -19.39
N PRO A 672 51.09 40.30 -19.96
CA PRO A 672 51.59 41.66 -19.93
C PRO A 672 50.73 42.52 -20.87
N SER A 673 50.18 43.59 -20.30
CA SER A 673 49.82 44.86 -20.96
C SER A 673 49.41 44.80 -22.44
N SER A 674 48.11 44.90 -22.72
CA SER A 674 47.50 46.06 -23.39
C SER A 674 46.07 45.75 -23.86
N ALA A 675 45.22 46.77 -23.70
CA ALA A 675 43.89 46.91 -24.29
C ALA A 675 42.73 46.10 -23.68
N TRP A 676 42.23 46.50 -22.50
CA TRP A 676 40.78 46.53 -22.23
C TRP A 676 40.46 47.73 -21.31
N CYS A 677 39.72 48.71 -21.83
CA CYS A 677 39.14 49.81 -21.06
C CYS A 677 38.02 49.32 -20.13
N PRO A 678 37.79 49.97 -18.97
CA PRO A 678 36.78 49.58 -18.01
C PRO A 678 35.41 50.19 -18.35
N LEU A 679 34.35 49.38 -18.34
CA LEU A 679 32.97 49.84 -18.17
C LEU A 679 32.47 49.32 -16.84
N ALA A 680 32.83 50.05 -15.78
CA ALA A 680 32.16 49.99 -14.49
C ALA A 680 31.38 51.30 -14.31
N GLY A 681 30.08 51.18 -14.17
CA GLY A 681 29.18 52.29 -13.85
C GLY A 681 27.75 51.91 -14.17
N TYR A 682 27.00 51.45 -13.17
CA TYR A 682 25.86 52.21 -12.67
C TYR A 682 25.30 51.56 -11.39
N SER A 683 25.06 52.46 -10.45
CA SER A 683 24.64 52.36 -9.07
C SER A 683 23.18 51.91 -8.89
N ALA A 684 22.91 51.31 -7.72
CA ALA A 684 21.57 51.09 -7.21
C ALA A 684 20.82 52.41 -6.93
N PRO A 685 19.51 52.52 -7.18
CA PRO A 685 18.72 53.64 -6.69
C PRO A 685 18.17 53.36 -5.29
N SER A 686 18.44 54.31 -4.39
CA SER A 686 17.83 54.49 -3.09
C SER A 686 16.38 54.98 -3.21
N ILE A 687 15.52 54.45 -2.34
CA ILE A 687 14.13 54.87 -2.10
C ILE A 687 14.17 56.13 -1.20
N PRO A 688 13.46 57.22 -1.50
CA PRO A 688 13.25 58.29 -0.53
C PRO A 688 11.93 58.09 0.22
N ASP A 689 12.01 58.26 1.53
CA ASP A 689 10.88 58.45 2.45
C ASP A 689 10.18 59.78 2.17
N HIS A 690 8.85 59.73 2.02
CA HIS A 690 7.90 60.74 2.49
C HIS A 690 6.51 60.13 2.68
#